data_AF-Q7MZW3-F1
#
_entry.id   AF-Q7MZW3-F1
#
_cell.length_a   1.000
_cell.length_b   1.000
_cell.length_c   1.000
_cell.angle_alpha   90.00
_cell.angle_beta   90.00
_cell.angle_gamma   90.00
#
_symmetry.space_group_name_H-M   'P 1'
#
loop_
_entity.id
_entity.type
_entity.pdbx_description
1 polymer ?
#
loop_
_entity_poly.entity_id
_entity_poly.type
_entity_poly.pdbx_seq_one_letter_code
_entity_poly.pdbx_strand_id
1 'polypeptide(L)'
;MTAKFERLQQLARHVDFSALIPPLLAFPADKAFAITAVSPHADAELLRTIYSKYITEHHDWVKQVEEVCGPPLWIVRSAGLEDGDIFVNAGGYASVICHRTADFADTVAEVTFSGFEPQAIAQQRLINPDYQPQPVTCFVQRLIQGTPPQVELLQAPYLTADVCHSLYKIIRQLHQHFSEIALDTEWVLETDHGLVSATGLTLAGSNGVRGELAFGFGFAAAQSPGSRVNSVAYHWPTLAAPLWYGTQLRQVNVDKLWLVQVRPAPGYTLERRVQRLTAEVRTELAHCMRAVPVAALLPPSFPSLGSFLSASTLNDAWSRYLRFPLSVQTALTAVFVESGVGSEHAGIMFRQQNLPVFLTQLTDIPAVPWVVIDSMGELAYFSAQKPLIELKTETAESVNLPISVQRVFDDSESLRITELTSQRVTDILQNALIGLPVLTEKTYTTLKRRTVFPTDTWLQNGNAIRSPSLTGWLLAQAGERAIEFFPSDWPTTDATADYLCALTAKSNPQSVLPRLCKAIPTLAGRLTRFNDLCLIMQLIKTEAWIEKLPSIQLTSLVDAAITAPYSDARLLLECILHVLADTEILSIYEDTERLNIVYTLVNVAESTLSPASLLEIIHHGQLAPTALASLVCAPKACAAYLAFLTPLRCFKAAAALAGASEVADLLQATASLMETLHKANLPTLQGLCRIDLVDTYDQVLKAVLIDVVDRRDPSTHQRYLDLLSGWIAFAQLSTLSATEAAALRSFLRWIEHVRYQPMPDNFLLELKEDMVECLGDDFLRWQVLIPIAGNMMPDQLPMENAHQLHNLLHQWMLAHFRAHSGSELPAPLRKLINIADGFGDARSCLLRLTRNILEISLPFVVHKASFLFNEKELIVEFAELPNAPEEDIGRLHVFEALALRIVEWKPIWRVSPNRVCQLGTWTLFLRMQRTDGARWQAEDLHQLVLWLRVLFDTAYDFSYVPNDEVSHVYEMVGHSPWRDLFRAYAAYRAAVDFSIQRITVYSLPFATTLAALCLNQFVRDEVIGACIAGFEGAWKAFRCMAEELEKTEADQNQWHVLHTTAGQLGLLLSAMWPEQTLLRMVQVPLSPVAAERIGVSLLHRRDLTATLQQLIAEPENAALRDLVLHHVPEIAVNASSAATIADEVAGWQSKFKRCKEYLLAYHANLLSDSQCQQCVKQLGLVPYGITEEIETYIQRALIHTAAEEKGRFKLDEVDPIAIIRAIGTEA
;
A
#
# COMPACT_ATOMS: atom_id res chain seq x y z
N MET A 1 30.84 -42.97 3.94
CA MET A 1 29.79 -43.77 3.27
C MET A 1 28.50 -43.00 3.41
N THR A 2 27.87 -42.63 2.28
CA THR A 2 26.92 -41.51 2.14
C THR A 2 25.62 -41.97 1.49
N ALA A 3 24.48 -41.65 2.13
CA ALA A 3 23.20 -42.31 1.90
C ALA A 3 22.62 -42.13 0.48
N LYS A 4 22.78 -40.95 -0.16
CA LYS A 4 22.20 -40.65 -1.47
C LYS A 4 22.86 -41.42 -2.63
N PHE A 5 24.20 -41.39 -2.71
CA PHE A 5 24.94 -42.13 -3.74
C PHE A 5 24.71 -43.64 -3.59
N GLU A 6 24.76 -44.15 -2.36
CA GLU A 6 24.60 -45.58 -2.08
C GLU A 6 23.22 -46.09 -2.49
N ARG A 7 22.15 -45.35 -2.18
CA ARG A 7 20.79 -45.69 -2.61
C ARG A 7 20.66 -45.71 -4.14
N LEU A 8 21.15 -44.69 -4.84
CA LEU A 8 21.11 -44.66 -6.31
C LEU A 8 21.95 -45.79 -6.94
N GLN A 9 23.12 -46.10 -6.37
CA GLN A 9 23.97 -47.17 -6.85
C GLN A 9 23.33 -48.55 -6.64
N GLN A 10 22.61 -48.76 -5.52
CA GLN A 10 21.82 -49.97 -5.30
C GLN A 10 20.72 -50.13 -6.35
N LEU A 11 19.97 -49.05 -6.64
CA LEU A 11 18.92 -49.04 -7.66
C LEU A 11 19.47 -49.24 -9.08
N ALA A 12 20.64 -48.67 -9.40
CA ALA A 12 21.29 -48.83 -10.70
C ALA A 12 21.64 -50.29 -11.02
N ARG A 13 21.79 -51.14 -9.98
CA ARG A 13 22.07 -52.57 -10.09
C ARG A 13 20.81 -53.44 -9.99
N HIS A 14 19.65 -52.85 -9.70
CA HIS A 14 18.39 -53.56 -9.55
C HIS A 14 17.66 -53.67 -10.89
N VAL A 15 17.15 -54.86 -11.23
CA VAL A 15 16.52 -55.13 -12.55
C VAL A 15 15.35 -54.18 -12.83
N ASP A 16 14.51 -53.92 -11.82
CA ASP A 16 13.31 -53.08 -11.98
C ASP A 16 13.59 -51.56 -12.05
N PHE A 17 14.77 -51.10 -11.61
CA PHE A 17 15.08 -49.67 -11.50
C PHE A 17 16.26 -49.21 -12.36
N SER A 18 17.14 -50.13 -12.78
CA SER A 18 18.38 -49.82 -13.53
C SER A 18 18.17 -48.92 -14.75
N ALA A 19 17.06 -49.09 -15.47
CA ALA A 19 16.71 -48.27 -16.65
C ALA A 19 16.31 -46.82 -16.31
N LEU A 20 15.97 -46.54 -15.05
CA LEU A 20 15.56 -45.23 -14.54
C LEU A 20 16.73 -44.43 -13.97
N ILE A 21 17.87 -45.07 -13.67
CA ILE A 21 19.01 -44.40 -13.03
C ILE A 21 20.01 -43.96 -14.10
N PRO A 22 20.32 -42.65 -14.22
CA PRO A 22 21.39 -42.23 -15.10
C PRO A 22 22.76 -42.67 -14.55
N PRO A 23 23.75 -42.92 -15.42
CA PRO A 23 25.08 -43.34 -15.00
C PRO A 23 25.69 -42.38 -13.96
N LEU A 24 26.34 -42.94 -12.94
CA LEU A 24 26.93 -42.20 -11.83
C LEU A 24 28.22 -42.83 -11.29
N LEU A 25 29.13 -41.98 -10.76
CA LEU A 25 30.43 -42.35 -10.19
C LEU A 25 30.76 -41.48 -8.96
N ALA A 26 31.15 -42.08 -7.83
CA ALA A 26 31.47 -41.35 -6.59
C ALA A 26 32.96 -41.02 -6.43
N PHE A 27 33.24 -39.95 -5.69
CA PHE A 27 34.58 -39.53 -5.29
C PHE A 27 34.69 -39.43 -3.75
N PRO A 28 35.70 -40.06 -3.13
CA PRO A 28 35.87 -40.00 -1.67
C PRO A 28 36.38 -38.62 -1.22
N ALA A 29 35.84 -38.11 -0.11
CA ALA A 29 36.26 -36.83 0.49
C ALA A 29 37.56 -36.92 1.32
N ASP A 30 38.13 -38.11 1.52
CA ASP A 30 39.27 -38.34 2.43
C ASP A 30 40.47 -37.41 2.18
N LYS A 31 40.71 -37.09 0.90
CA LYS A 31 41.78 -36.16 0.49
C LYS A 31 41.44 -34.71 0.77
N ALA A 32 40.18 -34.31 0.61
CA ALA A 32 39.72 -32.97 0.98
C ALA A 32 39.77 -32.78 2.50
N PHE A 33 39.38 -33.79 3.29
CA PHE A 33 39.54 -33.77 4.75
C PHE A 33 40.99 -33.61 5.17
N ALA A 34 41.92 -34.32 4.52
CA ALA A 34 43.35 -34.17 4.79
C ALA A 34 43.87 -32.75 4.48
N ILE A 35 43.38 -32.13 3.40
CA ILE A 35 43.74 -30.74 3.04
C ILE A 35 43.24 -29.75 4.10
N THR A 36 41.97 -29.86 4.52
CA THR A 36 41.40 -29.01 5.58
C THR A 36 42.14 -29.16 6.89
N ALA A 37 42.52 -30.39 7.28
CA ALA A 37 43.25 -30.65 8.52
C ALA A 37 44.65 -30.00 8.54
N VAL A 38 45.32 -29.90 7.39
CA VAL A 38 46.64 -29.27 7.25
C VAL A 38 46.53 -27.75 7.09
N SER A 39 45.35 -27.22 6.76
CA SER A 39 45.09 -25.79 6.55
C SER A 39 43.79 -25.34 7.24
N PRO A 40 43.70 -25.40 8.58
CA PRO A 40 42.46 -25.17 9.33
C PRO A 40 41.98 -23.71 9.32
N HIS A 41 42.85 -22.76 8.94
CA HIS A 41 42.54 -21.33 8.83
C HIS A 41 42.38 -20.86 7.38
N ALA A 42 42.46 -21.76 6.40
CA ALA A 42 42.23 -21.42 5.00
C ALA A 42 40.74 -21.14 4.76
N ASP A 43 40.44 -20.09 4.00
CA ASP A 43 39.08 -19.85 3.50
C ASP A 43 38.69 -20.88 2.43
N ALA A 44 37.40 -20.88 2.06
CA ALA A 44 36.87 -21.82 1.09
C ALA A 44 37.52 -21.68 -0.30
N GLU A 45 37.89 -20.48 -0.72
CA GLU A 45 38.50 -20.22 -2.03
C GLU A 45 39.92 -20.82 -2.13
N LEU A 46 40.72 -20.67 -1.08
CA LEU A 46 42.04 -21.29 -1.00
C LEU A 46 41.94 -22.82 -0.96
N LEU A 47 41.00 -23.37 -0.17
CA LEU A 47 40.77 -24.81 -0.09
C LEU A 47 40.34 -25.40 -1.45
N ARG A 48 39.44 -24.71 -2.17
CA ARG A 48 39.03 -25.07 -3.54
C ARG A 48 40.21 -25.09 -4.50
N THR A 49 41.06 -24.06 -4.45
CA THR A 49 42.25 -23.95 -5.32
C THR A 49 43.23 -25.10 -5.08
N ILE A 50 43.52 -25.42 -3.81
CA ILE A 50 44.43 -26.52 -3.44
C ILE A 50 43.88 -27.86 -3.93
N TYR A 51 42.58 -28.11 -3.74
CA TYR A 51 41.97 -29.38 -4.11
C TYR A 51 41.73 -29.52 -5.62
N SER A 52 41.38 -28.44 -6.32
CA SER A 52 41.32 -28.44 -7.79
C SER A 52 42.67 -28.78 -8.41
N LYS A 53 43.76 -28.20 -7.88
CA LYS A 53 45.12 -28.57 -8.29
C LYS A 53 45.40 -30.05 -8.04
N TYR A 54 45.04 -30.56 -6.86
CA TYR A 54 45.17 -31.99 -6.55
C TYR A 54 44.44 -32.88 -7.55
N ILE A 55 43.19 -32.57 -7.91
CA ILE A 55 42.40 -33.34 -8.88
C ILE A 55 43.02 -33.26 -10.29
N THR A 56 43.51 -32.08 -10.67
CA THR A 56 44.18 -31.86 -11.97
C THR A 56 45.41 -32.76 -12.14
N GLU A 57 46.17 -32.99 -11.06
CA GLU A 57 47.33 -33.89 -11.04
C GLU A 57 46.94 -35.38 -11.13
N HIS A 58 45.65 -35.72 -10.96
CA HIS A 58 45.11 -37.08 -11.02
C HIS A 58 44.21 -37.28 -12.25
N HIS A 59 44.79 -37.20 -13.45
CA HIS A 59 44.10 -37.30 -14.74
C HIS A 59 43.22 -38.56 -14.94
N ASP A 60 43.43 -39.62 -14.16
CA ASP A 60 42.62 -40.84 -14.27
C ASP A 60 41.18 -40.65 -13.75
N TRP A 61 40.94 -39.67 -12.88
CA TRP A 61 39.60 -39.42 -12.32
C TRP A 61 38.61 -38.95 -13.39
N VAL A 62 39.01 -37.99 -14.22
CA VAL A 62 38.14 -37.48 -15.28
C VAL A 62 37.91 -38.52 -16.38
N LYS A 63 38.92 -39.37 -16.66
CA LYS A 63 38.76 -40.49 -17.61
C LYS A 63 37.74 -41.51 -17.11
N GLN A 64 37.75 -41.86 -15.83
CA GLN A 64 36.76 -42.77 -15.25
C GLN A 64 35.34 -42.19 -15.34
N VAL A 65 35.18 -40.88 -15.18
CA VAL A 65 33.89 -40.21 -15.42
C VAL A 65 33.48 -40.32 -16.88
N GLU A 66 34.37 -40.04 -17.83
CA GLU A 66 34.07 -40.19 -19.27
C GLU A 66 33.69 -41.62 -19.65
N GLU A 67 34.34 -42.63 -19.05
CA GLU A 67 34.05 -44.05 -19.27
C GLU A 67 32.67 -44.46 -18.73
N VAL A 68 32.28 -43.97 -17.55
CA VAL A 68 31.02 -44.37 -16.89
C VAL A 68 29.84 -43.49 -17.33
N CYS A 69 30.04 -42.17 -17.34
CA CYS A 69 28.99 -41.17 -17.57
C CYS A 69 28.92 -40.70 -19.04
N GLY A 70 29.91 -41.04 -19.87
CA GLY A 70 30.07 -40.48 -21.21
C GLY A 70 30.72 -39.09 -21.19
N PRO A 71 30.90 -38.42 -22.34
CA PRO A 71 31.43 -37.06 -22.39
C PRO A 71 30.49 -36.05 -21.68
N PRO A 72 31.00 -34.88 -21.24
CA PRO A 72 30.16 -33.84 -20.63
C PRO A 72 29.03 -33.40 -21.58
N LEU A 73 27.91 -32.87 -21.08
CA LEU A 73 27.66 -32.28 -19.75
C LEU A 73 27.47 -33.32 -18.62
N TRP A 74 28.06 -33.03 -17.46
CA TRP A 74 27.84 -33.77 -16.22
C TRP A 74 27.24 -32.88 -15.14
N ILE A 75 26.69 -33.50 -14.09
CA ILE A 75 26.38 -32.81 -12.83
C ILE A 75 27.20 -33.43 -11.71
N VAL A 76 27.93 -32.59 -10.98
CA VAL A 76 28.60 -32.96 -9.74
C VAL A 76 27.64 -32.68 -8.60
N ARG A 77 27.22 -33.72 -7.88
CA ARG A 77 26.24 -33.65 -6.80
C ARG A 77 26.90 -33.85 -5.46
N SER A 78 26.42 -33.12 -4.46
CA SER A 78 26.71 -33.39 -3.05
C SER A 78 26.03 -34.70 -2.60
N ALA A 79 26.71 -35.40 -1.70
CA ALA A 79 26.23 -36.58 -0.98
C ALA A 79 26.74 -36.50 0.47
N GLY A 80 26.32 -35.48 1.20
CA GLY A 80 26.84 -35.13 2.53
C GLY A 80 25.97 -35.61 3.69
N LEU A 81 26.09 -34.91 4.83
CA LEU A 81 25.21 -35.10 5.99
C LEU A 81 23.73 -34.85 5.64
N GLU A 82 23.46 -34.06 4.60
CA GLU A 82 22.14 -33.67 4.11
C GLU A 82 21.18 -34.80 3.73
N ASP A 83 21.72 -36.01 3.58
CA ASP A 83 20.98 -37.19 3.10
C ASP A 83 20.65 -38.19 4.22
N GLY A 84 20.97 -37.89 5.48
CA GLY A 84 20.72 -38.76 6.63
C GLY A 84 19.41 -38.49 7.35
N ASP A 85 18.97 -39.46 8.15
CA ASP A 85 17.66 -39.46 8.84
C ASP A 85 17.54 -38.41 9.96
N ILE A 86 18.69 -37.94 10.47
CA ILE A 86 18.78 -37.01 11.61
C ILE A 86 19.01 -35.57 11.15
N PHE A 87 19.73 -35.39 10.04
CA PHE A 87 20.25 -34.10 9.59
C PHE A 87 19.84 -33.84 8.14
N VAL A 88 18.57 -33.53 7.90
CA VAL A 88 18.09 -33.28 6.54
C VAL A 88 18.44 -31.85 6.11
N ASN A 89 19.69 -31.61 5.73
CA ASN A 89 20.16 -30.35 5.18
C ASN A 89 19.93 -30.26 3.66
N ALA A 90 18.74 -30.65 3.19
CA ALA A 90 18.40 -30.63 1.75
C ALA A 90 18.87 -29.33 1.12
N GLY A 91 19.47 -29.36 -0.08
CA GLY A 91 19.84 -28.15 -0.85
C GLY A 91 20.81 -27.17 -0.18
N GLY A 92 21.35 -27.48 1.00
CA GLY A 92 22.31 -26.64 1.70
C GLY A 92 23.73 -26.75 1.14
N TYR A 93 24.03 -27.80 0.38
CA TYR A 93 25.28 -27.96 -0.36
C TYR A 93 25.08 -27.78 -1.88
N ALA A 94 26.16 -27.42 -2.57
CA ALA A 94 26.09 -27.13 -4.00
C ALA A 94 25.99 -28.40 -4.85
N SER A 95 25.23 -28.33 -5.94
CA SER A 95 25.29 -29.30 -7.05
C SER A 95 25.47 -28.53 -8.35
N VAL A 96 26.59 -28.75 -9.04
CA VAL A 96 27.07 -27.86 -10.10
C VAL A 96 27.19 -28.62 -11.42
N ILE A 97 26.77 -27.97 -12.51
CA ILE A 97 26.87 -28.52 -13.88
C ILE A 97 28.31 -28.33 -14.39
N CYS A 98 28.96 -29.43 -14.76
CA CYS A 98 30.27 -29.41 -15.39
C CYS A 98 30.09 -29.38 -16.92
N HIS A 99 30.43 -28.24 -17.53
CA HIS A 99 30.19 -28.00 -18.95
C HIS A 99 31.23 -28.64 -19.88
N ARG A 100 32.48 -28.71 -19.43
CA ARG A 100 33.60 -29.21 -20.23
C ARG A 100 34.51 -30.04 -19.33
N THR A 101 35.21 -31.01 -19.91
CA THR A 101 36.21 -31.83 -19.22
C THR A 101 37.27 -30.98 -18.49
N ALA A 102 37.63 -29.81 -19.05
CA ALA A 102 38.59 -28.89 -18.46
C ALA A 102 38.12 -28.25 -17.13
N ASP A 103 36.81 -28.11 -16.93
CA ASP A 103 36.22 -27.46 -15.76
C ASP A 103 36.01 -28.48 -14.60
N PHE A 104 36.34 -29.76 -14.82
CA PHE A 104 36.02 -30.86 -13.91
C PHE A 104 36.60 -30.67 -12.51
N ALA A 105 37.90 -30.35 -12.42
CA ALA A 105 38.61 -30.21 -11.16
C ALA A 105 38.04 -29.07 -10.30
N ASP A 106 37.77 -27.92 -10.93
CA ASP A 106 37.18 -26.77 -10.27
C ASP A 106 35.75 -27.06 -9.80
N THR A 107 34.95 -27.72 -10.64
CA THR A 107 33.55 -28.08 -10.31
C THR A 107 33.48 -29.04 -9.12
N VAL A 108 34.34 -30.06 -9.10
CA VAL A 108 34.41 -31.02 -7.99
C VAL A 108 34.88 -30.34 -6.70
N ALA A 109 35.84 -29.42 -6.80
CA ALA A 109 36.31 -28.66 -5.64
C ALA A 109 35.24 -27.72 -5.08
N GLU A 110 34.50 -27.03 -5.95
CA GLU A 110 33.38 -26.17 -5.57
C GLU A 110 32.32 -26.93 -4.76
N VAL A 111 31.86 -28.09 -5.27
CA VAL A 111 30.88 -28.92 -4.57
C VAL A 111 31.43 -29.44 -3.25
N THR A 112 32.67 -29.92 -3.24
CA THR A 112 33.32 -30.49 -2.04
C THR A 112 33.45 -29.48 -0.92
N PHE A 113 33.76 -28.21 -1.21
CA PHE A 113 33.92 -27.17 -0.19
C PHE A 113 32.66 -26.31 0.02
N SER A 114 31.53 -26.67 -0.59
CA SER A 114 30.26 -25.95 -0.39
C SER A 114 29.77 -25.93 1.06
N GLY A 115 30.22 -26.87 1.91
CA GLY A 115 29.94 -26.86 3.35
C GLY A 115 30.60 -25.73 4.15
N PHE A 116 31.51 -24.96 3.54
CA PHE A 116 32.14 -23.77 4.13
C PHE A 116 31.41 -22.47 3.77
N GLU A 117 30.38 -22.54 2.92
CA GLU A 117 29.60 -21.37 2.55
C GLU A 117 28.78 -20.85 3.75
N PRO A 118 28.64 -19.52 3.92
CA PRO A 118 27.91 -18.94 5.05
C PRO A 118 26.48 -19.47 5.21
N GLN A 119 25.78 -19.69 4.09
CA GLN A 119 24.42 -20.23 4.10
C GLN A 119 24.38 -21.68 4.61
N ALA A 120 25.29 -22.53 4.15
CA ALA A 120 25.41 -23.91 4.59
C ALA A 120 25.72 -23.98 6.10
N ILE A 121 26.61 -23.10 6.57
CA ILE A 121 26.97 -22.99 7.99
C ILE A 121 25.75 -22.54 8.82
N ALA A 122 25.05 -21.49 8.40
CA ALA A 122 23.87 -20.98 9.10
C ALA A 122 22.78 -22.04 9.22
N GLN A 123 22.53 -22.79 8.14
CA GLN A 123 21.55 -23.86 8.10
C GLN A 123 21.92 -25.01 9.05
N GLN A 124 23.19 -25.43 9.08
CA GLN A 124 23.68 -26.45 10.02
C GLN A 124 23.59 -26.01 11.49
N ARG A 125 23.78 -24.71 11.74
CA ARG A 125 23.70 -24.13 13.10
C ARG A 125 22.31 -24.07 13.69
N LEU A 126 21.26 -24.20 12.88
CA LEU A 126 19.88 -24.35 13.39
C LEU A 126 19.70 -25.61 14.24
N ILE A 127 20.44 -26.68 13.92
CA ILE A 127 20.37 -27.97 14.63
C ILE A 127 21.55 -28.11 15.60
N ASN A 128 22.75 -27.72 15.17
CA ASN A 128 23.97 -27.76 15.99
C ASN A 128 24.62 -26.38 16.06
N PRO A 129 24.31 -25.56 17.08
CA PRO A 129 24.85 -24.20 17.22
C PRO A 129 26.37 -24.12 17.15
N ASP A 130 27.08 -25.17 17.58
CA ASP A 130 28.55 -25.26 17.61
C ASP A 130 29.16 -25.87 16.33
N TYR A 131 28.35 -26.09 15.28
CA TYR A 131 28.78 -26.71 14.03
C TYR A 131 30.01 -26.01 13.43
N GLN A 132 31.00 -26.83 13.07
CA GLN A 132 32.20 -26.42 12.34
C GLN A 132 32.09 -26.88 10.88
N PRO A 133 32.42 -26.01 9.90
CA PRO A 133 32.36 -26.36 8.49
C PRO A 133 33.37 -27.46 8.15
N GLN A 134 32.99 -28.36 7.24
CA GLN A 134 33.80 -29.49 6.81
C GLN A 134 33.57 -29.82 5.32
N PRO A 135 34.52 -30.50 4.64
CA PRO A 135 34.34 -30.95 3.26
C PRO A 135 33.19 -31.93 3.11
N VAL A 136 32.53 -31.87 1.96
CA VAL A 136 31.35 -32.66 1.59
C VAL A 136 31.74 -33.72 0.56
N THR A 137 31.25 -34.94 0.71
CA THR A 137 31.45 -35.99 -0.31
C THR A 137 30.62 -35.67 -1.54
N CYS A 138 31.16 -35.96 -2.73
CA CYS A 138 30.46 -35.70 -3.99
C CYS A 138 30.48 -36.91 -4.93
N PHE A 139 29.56 -36.92 -5.89
CA PHE A 139 29.53 -37.88 -6.98
C PHE A 139 29.15 -37.19 -8.28
N VAL A 140 29.59 -37.75 -9.40
CA VAL A 140 29.30 -37.25 -10.73
C VAL A 140 28.22 -38.12 -11.35
N GLN A 141 27.25 -37.48 -11.98
CA GLN A 141 26.16 -38.15 -12.69
C GLN A 141 26.04 -37.56 -14.09
N ARG A 142 25.65 -38.39 -15.07
CA ARG A 142 25.33 -37.88 -16.41
C ARG A 142 24.18 -36.88 -16.32
N LEU A 143 24.36 -35.67 -16.88
CA LEU A 143 23.29 -34.69 -16.94
C LEU A 143 22.26 -35.14 -18.00
N ILE A 144 20.98 -35.21 -17.62
CA ILE A 144 19.89 -35.40 -18.57
C ILE A 144 19.69 -34.08 -19.32
N GLN A 145 19.83 -34.14 -20.65
CA GLN A 145 19.70 -32.97 -21.52
C GLN A 145 18.32 -32.96 -22.17
N GLY A 146 17.77 -31.79 -22.38
CA GLY A 146 16.57 -31.61 -23.19
C GLY A 146 16.51 -30.20 -23.75
N THR A 147 15.54 -29.95 -24.63
CA THR A 147 15.34 -28.62 -25.20
C THR A 147 14.78 -27.67 -24.14
N PRO A 148 15.13 -26.37 -24.21
CA PRO A 148 14.48 -25.36 -23.40
C PRO A 148 12.95 -25.39 -23.64
N PRO A 149 12.14 -25.31 -22.57
CA PRO A 149 10.71 -25.42 -22.70
C PRO A 149 10.12 -24.22 -23.43
N GLN A 150 9.37 -24.46 -24.51
CA GLN A 150 8.65 -23.45 -25.30
C GLN A 150 7.23 -23.27 -24.76
N VAL A 151 7.13 -22.81 -23.51
CA VAL A 151 5.87 -22.61 -22.79
C VAL A 151 5.88 -21.26 -22.08
N GLU A 152 4.70 -20.65 -21.97
CA GLU A 152 4.51 -19.37 -21.29
C GLU A 152 4.90 -19.47 -19.80
N LEU A 153 5.28 -18.36 -19.19
CA LEU A 153 5.78 -18.34 -17.80
C LEU A 153 4.75 -18.82 -16.77
N LEU A 154 3.46 -18.56 -17.04
CA LEU A 154 2.33 -18.94 -16.17
C LEU A 154 1.87 -20.39 -16.38
N GLN A 155 2.47 -21.13 -17.31
CA GLN A 155 2.11 -22.52 -17.57
C GLN A 155 2.96 -23.48 -16.74
N ALA A 156 2.31 -24.39 -16.05
CA ALA A 156 2.93 -25.49 -15.30
C ALA A 156 2.64 -26.84 -15.98
N PRO A 157 3.53 -27.85 -15.85
CA PRO A 157 3.32 -29.17 -16.46
C PRO A 157 2.10 -29.89 -15.90
N TYR A 158 1.39 -30.64 -16.74
CA TYR A 158 0.33 -31.56 -16.35
C TYR A 158 0.57 -32.94 -16.94
N LEU A 159 0.56 -33.94 -16.06
CA LEU A 159 0.68 -35.34 -16.43
C LEU A 159 -0.72 -35.95 -16.38
N THR A 160 -1.06 -36.76 -17.38
CA THR A 160 -2.35 -37.47 -17.37
C THR A 160 -2.42 -38.46 -16.22
N ALA A 161 -3.64 -38.86 -15.85
CA ALA A 161 -3.86 -39.80 -14.75
C ALA A 161 -3.04 -41.09 -14.92
N ASP A 162 -2.97 -41.65 -16.13
CA ASP A 162 -2.21 -42.89 -16.42
C ASP A 162 -0.71 -42.77 -16.15
N VAL A 163 -0.12 -41.62 -16.50
CA VAL A 163 1.31 -41.35 -16.26
C VAL A 163 1.54 -41.18 -14.75
N CYS A 164 0.67 -40.45 -14.06
CA CYS A 164 0.74 -40.33 -12.61
C CYS A 164 0.63 -41.68 -11.90
N HIS A 165 -0.33 -42.54 -12.28
CA HIS A 165 -0.45 -43.88 -11.71
C HIS A 165 0.80 -44.72 -11.91
N SER A 166 1.41 -44.64 -13.10
CA SER A 166 2.66 -45.33 -13.41
C SER A 166 3.79 -44.85 -12.50
N LEU A 167 3.92 -43.54 -12.28
CA LEU A 167 4.90 -42.96 -11.38
C LEU A 167 4.69 -43.36 -9.91
N TYR A 168 3.46 -43.30 -9.40
CA TYR A 168 3.13 -43.73 -8.04
C TYR A 168 3.37 -45.22 -7.80
N LYS A 169 3.18 -46.06 -8.82
CA LYS A 169 3.53 -47.48 -8.76
C LYS A 169 5.03 -47.68 -8.55
N ILE A 170 5.87 -46.91 -9.25
CA ILE A 170 7.33 -46.95 -9.07
C ILE A 170 7.70 -46.47 -7.66
N ILE A 171 7.11 -45.36 -7.18
CA ILE A 171 7.36 -44.83 -5.83
C ILE A 171 6.97 -45.84 -4.75
N ARG A 172 5.86 -46.57 -4.93
CA ARG A 172 5.48 -47.67 -4.03
C ARG A 172 6.54 -48.76 -3.95
N GLN A 173 7.14 -49.13 -5.07
CA GLN A 173 8.22 -50.11 -5.09
C GLN A 173 9.46 -49.57 -4.38
N LEU A 174 9.75 -48.27 -4.47
CA LEU A 174 10.85 -47.64 -3.72
C LEU A 174 10.61 -47.70 -2.21
N HIS A 175 9.40 -47.40 -1.73
CA HIS A 175 9.04 -47.54 -0.31
C HIS A 175 9.25 -48.98 0.19
N GLN A 176 8.83 -49.97 -0.59
CA GLN A 176 9.00 -51.38 -0.26
C GLN A 176 10.47 -51.80 -0.24
N HIS A 177 11.26 -51.30 -1.20
CA HIS A 177 12.67 -51.63 -1.33
C HIS A 177 13.50 -51.10 -0.15
N PHE A 178 13.30 -49.83 0.23
CA PHE A 178 14.05 -49.20 1.33
C PHE A 178 13.40 -49.37 2.71
N SER A 179 12.18 -49.93 2.78
CA SER A 179 11.41 -50.07 4.03
C SER A 179 11.16 -48.74 4.76
N GLU A 180 11.04 -47.65 4.00
CA GLU A 180 10.85 -46.30 4.53
C GLU A 180 9.37 -45.93 4.60
N ILE A 181 8.92 -45.39 5.72
CA ILE A 181 7.53 -44.90 5.87
C ILE A 181 7.33 -43.62 5.06
N ALA A 182 8.35 -42.77 4.97
CA ALA A 182 8.29 -41.48 4.28
C ALA A 182 9.49 -41.33 3.33
N LEU A 183 9.23 -40.98 2.07
CA LEU A 183 10.25 -40.79 1.03
C LEU A 183 10.18 -39.40 0.40
N ASP A 184 11.37 -38.86 0.15
CA ASP A 184 11.63 -37.72 -0.70
C ASP A 184 12.37 -38.20 -1.96
N THR A 185 11.78 -37.94 -3.13
CA THR A 185 12.28 -38.41 -4.42
C THR A 185 12.39 -37.27 -5.42
N GLU A 186 13.42 -37.29 -6.26
CA GLU A 186 13.59 -36.32 -7.35
C GLU A 186 13.65 -37.04 -8.70
N TRP A 187 12.96 -36.46 -9.69
CA TRP A 187 12.79 -37.03 -11.01
C TRP A 187 13.09 -36.01 -12.10
N VAL A 188 13.58 -36.48 -13.24
CA VAL A 188 13.67 -35.72 -14.49
C VAL A 188 12.90 -36.47 -15.56
N LEU A 189 11.96 -35.78 -16.20
CA LEU A 189 11.08 -36.31 -17.22
C LEU A 189 11.45 -35.68 -18.56
N GLU A 190 11.71 -36.51 -19.56
CA GLU A 190 11.85 -36.07 -20.95
C GLU A 190 10.45 -36.00 -21.57
N THR A 191 10.09 -34.85 -22.14
CA THR A 191 8.75 -34.60 -22.68
C THR A 191 8.79 -33.90 -24.04
N ASP A 192 7.64 -33.88 -24.72
CA ASP A 192 7.40 -33.12 -25.95
C ASP A 192 7.54 -31.59 -25.80
N HIS A 193 7.58 -31.09 -24.56
CA HIS A 193 7.76 -29.68 -24.22
C HIS A 193 9.09 -29.38 -23.52
N GLY A 194 10.09 -30.26 -23.64
CA GLY A 194 11.39 -30.13 -22.99
C GLY A 194 11.47 -30.93 -21.69
N LEU A 195 12.44 -30.59 -20.82
CA LEU A 195 12.56 -31.28 -19.53
C LEU A 195 11.48 -30.81 -18.54
N VAL A 196 10.94 -31.75 -17.78
CA VAL A 196 10.14 -31.48 -16.58
C VAL A 196 10.86 -32.08 -15.39
N SER A 197 11.15 -31.27 -14.38
CA SER A 197 11.64 -31.78 -13.10
C SER A 197 10.46 -32.07 -12.19
N ALA A 198 10.57 -33.11 -11.35
CA ALA A 198 9.58 -33.41 -10.33
C ALA A 198 10.20 -33.72 -8.97
N THR A 199 9.55 -33.26 -7.91
CA THR A 199 9.92 -33.55 -6.52
C THR A 199 8.73 -34.18 -5.82
N GLY A 200 8.95 -35.33 -5.19
CA GLY A 200 7.90 -36.13 -4.56
C GLY A 200 8.10 -36.34 -3.08
N LEU A 201 7.12 -35.96 -2.27
CA LEU A 201 7.04 -36.27 -0.83
C LEU A 201 5.90 -37.24 -0.60
N THR A 202 6.24 -38.46 -0.17
CA THR A 202 5.30 -39.59 -0.17
C THR A 202 5.38 -40.43 1.10
N LEU A 203 4.24 -41.03 1.47
CA LEU A 203 4.05 -41.89 2.62
C LEU A 203 3.58 -43.27 2.20
N ALA A 204 4.19 -44.31 2.75
CA ALA A 204 3.69 -45.67 2.68
C ALA A 204 2.64 -45.92 3.77
N GLY A 205 1.48 -46.42 3.39
CA GLY A 205 0.45 -46.92 4.30
C GLY A 205 -0.04 -48.31 3.92
N SER A 206 -0.88 -48.90 4.77
CA SER A 206 -1.48 -50.22 4.55
C SER A 206 -2.25 -50.31 3.22
N ASN A 207 -2.83 -49.20 2.77
CA ASN A 207 -3.66 -49.14 1.56
C ASN A 207 -2.87 -48.75 0.31
N GLY A 208 -1.58 -48.40 0.41
CA GLY A 208 -0.74 -47.94 -0.70
C GLY A 208 0.04 -46.66 -0.38
N VAL A 209 0.50 -45.97 -1.42
CA VAL A 209 1.25 -44.71 -1.30
C VAL A 209 0.32 -43.51 -1.39
N ARG A 210 0.52 -42.52 -0.51
CA ARG A 210 -0.13 -41.20 -0.59
C ARG A 210 0.92 -40.10 -0.53
N GLY A 211 0.65 -38.93 -1.09
CA GLY A 211 1.59 -37.81 -1.05
C GLY A 211 1.37 -36.79 -2.15
N GLU A 212 2.38 -35.94 -2.33
CA GLU A 212 2.38 -34.86 -3.32
C GLU A 212 3.58 -34.98 -4.27
N LEU A 213 3.34 -34.67 -5.55
CA LEU A 213 4.37 -34.55 -6.58
C LEU A 213 4.29 -33.15 -7.19
N ALA A 214 5.32 -32.34 -6.99
CA ALA A 214 5.43 -31.04 -7.65
C ALA A 214 6.17 -31.17 -8.98
N PHE A 215 5.71 -30.46 -10.01
CA PHE A 215 6.30 -30.46 -11.35
C PHE A 215 6.66 -29.03 -11.78
N GLY A 216 7.79 -28.90 -12.47
CA GLY A 216 8.24 -27.64 -13.06
C GLY A 216 8.95 -27.84 -14.40
N PHE A 217 8.75 -26.91 -15.33
CA PHE A 217 9.43 -26.93 -16.62
C PHE A 217 10.89 -26.50 -16.48
N GLY A 218 11.80 -27.35 -16.94
CA GLY A 218 13.25 -27.14 -16.91
C GLY A 218 13.98 -27.98 -15.87
N PHE A 219 15.29 -27.77 -15.79
CA PHE A 219 16.17 -28.44 -14.85
C PHE A 219 15.99 -27.89 -13.43
N ALA A 220 15.80 -28.77 -12.45
CA ALA A 220 15.59 -28.45 -11.03
C ALA A 220 14.41 -27.51 -10.71
N ALA A 221 13.54 -27.23 -11.69
CA ALA A 221 12.45 -26.26 -11.56
C ALA A 221 11.40 -26.63 -10.50
N ALA A 222 11.27 -27.92 -10.15
CA ALA A 222 10.40 -28.35 -9.05
C ALA A 222 10.94 -27.97 -7.65
N GLN A 223 12.25 -27.72 -7.53
CA GLN A 223 12.91 -27.34 -6.27
C GLN A 223 13.33 -25.87 -6.23
N SER A 224 13.58 -25.29 -7.40
CA SER A 224 14.00 -23.90 -7.61
C SER A 224 13.24 -23.34 -8.82
N PRO A 225 11.94 -23.02 -8.68
CA PRO A 225 11.09 -22.61 -9.80
C PRO A 225 11.52 -21.32 -10.51
N GLY A 226 12.30 -20.47 -9.84
CA GLY A 226 12.67 -19.15 -10.36
C GLY A 226 11.43 -18.30 -10.58
N SER A 227 11.23 -17.80 -11.81
CA SER A 227 10.07 -16.99 -12.21
C SER A 227 8.92 -17.79 -12.82
N ARG A 228 9.06 -19.12 -12.97
CA ARG A 228 8.01 -19.99 -13.53
C ARG A 228 7.14 -20.55 -12.41
N VAL A 229 5.89 -20.89 -12.75
CA VAL A 229 4.98 -21.54 -11.81
C VAL A 229 5.12 -23.06 -11.85
N ASN A 230 4.92 -23.70 -10.69
CA ASN A 230 4.86 -25.14 -10.55
C ASN A 230 3.40 -25.62 -10.43
N SER A 231 3.17 -26.89 -10.76
CA SER A 231 1.93 -27.60 -10.47
C SER A 231 2.18 -28.67 -9.42
N VAL A 232 1.15 -29.09 -8.70
CA VAL A 232 1.24 -30.19 -7.73
C VAL A 232 0.12 -31.19 -7.95
N ALA A 233 0.46 -32.47 -8.01
CA ALA A 233 -0.48 -33.58 -8.00
C ALA A 233 -0.52 -34.23 -6.63
N TYR A 234 -1.69 -34.24 -6.00
CA TYR A 234 -1.97 -34.87 -4.72
C TYR A 234 -2.64 -36.23 -4.93
N HIS A 235 -2.05 -37.30 -4.38
CA HIS A 235 -2.51 -38.67 -4.59
C HIS A 235 -2.83 -39.41 -3.29
N TRP A 236 -3.89 -40.21 -3.35
CA TRP A 236 -4.23 -41.25 -2.40
C TRP A 236 -4.51 -42.57 -3.14
N PRO A 237 -4.22 -43.73 -2.53
CA PRO A 237 -4.41 -45.04 -3.18
C PRO A 237 -5.85 -45.34 -3.60
N THR A 238 -6.81 -44.71 -2.93
CA THR A 238 -8.24 -44.86 -3.12
C THR A 238 -8.82 -43.95 -4.20
N LEU A 239 -8.10 -42.90 -4.59
CA LEU A 239 -8.52 -41.98 -5.65
C LEU A 239 -8.31 -42.62 -7.02
N ALA A 240 -9.31 -42.47 -7.89
CA ALA A 240 -9.20 -42.90 -9.29
C ALA A 240 -8.24 -42.01 -10.10
N ALA A 241 -7.95 -40.79 -9.66
CA ALA A 241 -6.97 -39.89 -10.25
C ALA A 241 -6.49 -38.85 -9.22
N PRO A 242 -5.29 -38.26 -9.38
CA PRO A 242 -4.80 -37.22 -8.48
C PRO A 242 -5.66 -35.94 -8.51
N LEU A 243 -5.67 -35.22 -7.39
CA LEU A 243 -6.15 -33.84 -7.32
C LEU A 243 -5.01 -32.91 -7.73
N TRP A 244 -5.33 -31.85 -8.45
CA TRP A 244 -4.33 -30.93 -9.02
C TRP A 244 -4.41 -29.54 -8.40
N TYR A 245 -3.24 -28.94 -8.23
CA TYR A 245 -3.04 -27.52 -7.95
C TYR A 245 -2.25 -26.88 -9.11
N GLY A 246 -2.72 -25.72 -9.58
CA GLY A 246 -2.11 -24.93 -10.65
C GLY A 246 -3.18 -24.21 -11.49
N THR A 247 -2.89 -23.00 -11.97
CA THR A 247 -3.88 -22.15 -12.70
C THR A 247 -3.89 -22.39 -14.20
N GLN A 248 -2.72 -22.55 -14.84
CA GLN A 248 -2.63 -22.93 -16.26
C GLN A 248 -1.76 -24.17 -16.40
N LEU A 249 -2.42 -25.29 -16.61
CA LEU A 249 -1.83 -26.60 -16.74
C LEU A 249 -1.59 -26.90 -18.21
N ARG A 250 -0.34 -27.15 -18.61
CA ARG A 250 0.02 -27.59 -19.95
C ARG A 250 0.16 -29.09 -19.95
N GLN A 251 -0.71 -29.80 -20.67
CA GLN A 251 -0.55 -31.24 -20.83
C GLN A 251 0.77 -31.54 -21.54
N VAL A 252 1.54 -32.49 -20.98
CA VAL A 252 2.80 -32.96 -21.56
C VAL A 252 2.75 -34.47 -21.80
N ASN A 253 3.41 -34.90 -22.87
CA ASN A 253 3.62 -36.32 -23.15
C ASN A 253 5.00 -36.72 -22.63
N VAL A 254 5.04 -37.72 -21.76
CA VAL A 254 6.29 -38.19 -21.13
C VAL A 254 6.87 -39.33 -21.95
N ASP A 255 8.06 -39.10 -22.50
CA ASP A 255 8.81 -40.09 -23.29
C ASP A 255 9.66 -40.99 -22.37
N LYS A 256 10.28 -40.39 -21.35
CA LYS A 256 11.19 -41.10 -20.43
C LYS A 256 11.22 -40.49 -19.03
N LEU A 257 11.40 -41.37 -18.03
CA LEU A 257 11.54 -41.03 -16.62
C LEU A 257 12.96 -41.34 -16.13
N TRP A 258 13.56 -40.40 -15.40
CA TRP A 258 14.84 -40.58 -14.71
C TRP A 258 14.68 -40.30 -13.22
N LEU A 259 15.17 -41.21 -12.38
CA LEU A 259 15.21 -41.06 -10.93
C LEU A 259 16.61 -40.59 -10.53
N VAL A 260 16.69 -39.39 -9.94
CA VAL A 260 17.97 -38.73 -9.63
C VAL A 260 18.23 -38.60 -8.13
N GLN A 261 17.24 -38.82 -7.28
CA GLN A 261 17.40 -38.90 -5.82
C GLN A 261 16.30 -39.75 -5.18
N VAL A 262 16.67 -40.48 -4.12
CA VAL A 262 15.74 -41.11 -3.16
C VAL A 262 16.34 -41.00 -1.77
N ARG A 263 15.62 -40.39 -0.82
CA ARG A 263 16.02 -40.29 0.59
C ARG A 263 14.81 -40.35 1.54
N PRO A 264 15.03 -40.52 2.85
CA PRO A 264 13.94 -40.47 3.83
C PRO A 264 13.40 -39.06 3.99
N ALA A 265 12.10 -38.94 4.29
CA ALA A 265 11.43 -37.67 4.56
C ALA A 265 10.86 -37.63 6.00
N PRO A 266 11.72 -37.64 7.04
CA PRO A 266 11.26 -37.67 8.43
C PRO A 266 10.35 -36.46 8.73
N GLY A 267 9.25 -36.71 9.43
CA GLY A 267 8.29 -35.66 9.82
C GLY A 267 7.30 -35.23 8.74
N TYR A 268 7.37 -35.76 7.51
CA TYR A 268 6.33 -35.52 6.51
C TYR A 268 5.00 -36.16 6.95
N THR A 269 3.94 -35.36 7.02
CA THR A 269 2.59 -35.79 7.37
C THR A 269 1.57 -35.12 6.45
N LEU A 270 0.55 -35.88 6.03
CA LEU A 270 -0.51 -35.42 5.13
C LEU A 270 -1.88 -35.38 5.84
N GLU A 271 -2.09 -36.27 6.81
CA GLU A 271 -3.24 -36.35 7.70
C GLU A 271 -2.78 -36.00 9.12
N ARG A 272 -3.56 -35.20 9.85
CA ARG A 272 -3.14 -34.68 11.15
C ARG A 272 -4.31 -34.44 12.09
N ARG A 273 -4.02 -34.59 13.38
CA ARG A 273 -4.88 -34.16 14.49
C ARG A 273 -4.27 -32.89 15.07
N VAL A 274 -4.98 -31.77 14.94
CA VAL A 274 -4.51 -30.44 15.35
C VAL A 274 -5.39 -29.87 16.44
N GLN A 275 -4.86 -28.93 17.21
CA GLN A 275 -5.70 -28.04 18.01
C GLN A 275 -6.08 -26.85 17.13
N ARG A 276 -7.36 -26.54 17.00
CA ARG A 276 -7.83 -25.33 16.31
C ARG A 276 -8.40 -24.36 17.33
N LEU A 277 -8.51 -23.09 17.00
CA LEU A 277 -9.19 -22.12 17.87
C LEU A 277 -10.67 -22.52 18.05
N THR A 278 -11.28 -22.17 19.17
CA THR A 278 -12.74 -22.31 19.36
C THR A 278 -13.51 -21.33 18.46
N ALA A 279 -14.81 -21.57 18.23
CA ALA A 279 -15.63 -20.69 17.40
C ALA A 279 -15.76 -19.29 18.01
N GLU A 280 -15.90 -19.22 19.33
CA GLU A 280 -16.01 -17.99 20.11
C GLU A 280 -14.76 -17.12 19.93
N VAL A 281 -13.57 -17.72 20.10
CA VAL A 281 -12.29 -17.01 19.94
C VAL A 281 -12.11 -16.52 18.50
N ARG A 282 -12.48 -17.31 17.49
CA ARG A 282 -12.42 -16.83 16.09
C ARG A 282 -13.33 -15.63 15.83
N THR A 283 -14.53 -15.63 16.40
CA THR A 283 -15.47 -14.51 16.27
C THR A 283 -14.93 -13.26 16.96
N GLU A 284 -14.36 -13.41 18.14
CA GLU A 284 -13.73 -12.30 18.88
C GLU A 284 -12.53 -11.72 18.12
N LEU A 285 -11.62 -12.58 17.63
CA LEU A 285 -10.47 -12.16 16.82
C LEU A 285 -10.91 -11.45 15.53
N ALA A 286 -11.95 -11.94 14.84
CA ALA A 286 -12.48 -11.28 13.65
C ALA A 286 -13.09 -9.90 13.93
N HIS A 287 -13.49 -9.62 15.19
CA HIS A 287 -14.04 -8.34 15.59
C HIS A 287 -12.93 -7.32 15.93
N CYS A 288 -11.85 -7.75 16.58
CA CYS A 288 -10.80 -6.85 17.07
C CYS A 288 -9.51 -6.84 16.22
N MET A 289 -9.34 -7.79 15.29
CA MET A 289 -8.16 -7.91 14.44
C MET A 289 -8.55 -8.00 12.95
N ARG A 290 -7.62 -7.65 12.06
CA ARG A 290 -7.83 -7.80 10.62
C ARG A 290 -7.66 -9.26 10.23
N ALA A 291 -8.75 -9.92 9.84
CA ALA A 291 -8.73 -11.27 9.30
C ALA A 291 -8.33 -11.25 7.81
N VAL A 292 -7.33 -12.03 7.44
CA VAL A 292 -6.84 -12.19 6.07
C VAL A 292 -6.99 -13.65 5.65
N PRO A 293 -7.62 -13.94 4.51
CA PRO A 293 -7.65 -15.27 3.93
C PRO A 293 -6.25 -15.76 3.57
N VAL A 294 -5.91 -16.96 4.01
CA VAL A 294 -4.61 -17.57 3.72
C VAL A 294 -4.81 -19.03 3.32
N ALA A 295 -3.86 -19.58 2.57
CA ALA A 295 -3.83 -21.00 2.26
C ALA A 295 -2.58 -21.63 2.87
N ALA A 296 -2.75 -22.55 3.82
CA ALA A 296 -1.59 -23.21 4.43
C ALA A 296 -0.84 -24.06 3.40
N LEU A 297 0.45 -23.78 3.25
CA LEU A 297 1.41 -24.60 2.52
C LEU A 297 2.05 -25.62 3.45
N LEU A 298 2.55 -25.14 4.60
CA LEU A 298 3.01 -25.94 5.72
C LEU A 298 2.18 -25.53 6.94
N PRO A 299 1.21 -26.34 7.38
CA PRO A 299 0.25 -25.86 8.34
C PRO A 299 0.74 -26.07 9.80
N PRO A 300 0.27 -25.27 10.78
CA PRO A 300 0.71 -25.41 12.17
C PRO A 300 0.01 -26.56 12.88
N SER A 301 0.67 -27.11 13.90
CA SER A 301 0.11 -28.16 14.75
C SER A 301 -0.76 -27.62 15.90
N PHE A 302 -0.52 -26.38 16.34
CA PHE A 302 -1.23 -25.67 17.39
C PHE A 302 -1.44 -24.21 17.02
N PRO A 303 -2.52 -23.55 17.50
CA PRO A 303 -2.71 -22.14 17.27
C PRO A 303 -1.67 -21.35 18.06
N SER A 304 -1.23 -20.25 17.49
CA SER A 304 -0.13 -19.50 18.04
C SER A 304 -0.30 -18.00 17.81
N LEU A 305 0.31 -17.22 18.71
CA LEU A 305 0.38 -15.78 18.66
C LEU A 305 1.85 -15.39 18.67
N GLY A 306 2.27 -14.58 17.71
CA GLY A 306 3.65 -14.12 17.64
C GLY A 306 3.91 -13.17 16.47
N SER A 307 5.19 -12.98 16.18
CA SER A 307 5.64 -12.27 14.99
C SER A 307 5.60 -13.20 13.78
N PHE A 308 5.69 -12.64 12.58
CA PHE A 308 5.71 -13.40 11.34
C PHE A 308 6.74 -12.86 10.37
N LEU A 309 7.22 -13.72 9.49
CA LEU A 309 8.06 -13.38 8.36
C LEU A 309 7.22 -13.38 7.09
N SER A 310 7.52 -12.50 6.16
CA SER A 310 6.87 -12.48 4.85
C SER A 310 7.89 -12.28 3.73
N ALA A 311 7.71 -12.96 2.60
CA ALA A 311 8.56 -12.80 1.42
C ALA A 311 7.80 -13.16 0.13
N SER A 312 8.23 -12.70 -1.05
CA SER A 312 7.52 -13.03 -2.31
C SER A 312 7.63 -14.50 -2.68
N THR A 313 8.76 -15.14 -2.35
CA THR A 313 9.01 -16.56 -2.60
C THR A 313 9.43 -17.27 -1.33
N LEU A 314 9.13 -18.55 -1.23
CA LEU A 314 9.56 -19.37 -0.10
C LEU A 314 11.08 -19.45 0.06
N ASN A 315 11.82 -19.44 -1.06
CA ASN A 315 13.28 -19.47 -1.02
C ASN A 315 13.88 -18.17 -0.46
N ASP A 316 13.28 -17.01 -0.77
CA ASP A 316 13.66 -15.74 -0.16
C ASP A 316 13.35 -15.75 1.35
N ALA A 317 12.15 -16.21 1.75
CA ALA A 317 11.80 -16.35 3.17
C ALA A 317 12.83 -17.20 3.93
N TRP A 318 13.25 -18.33 3.36
CA TRP A 318 14.27 -19.19 3.99
C TRP A 318 15.62 -18.47 4.14
N SER A 319 16.05 -17.79 3.09
CA SER A 319 17.30 -17.02 3.09
C SER A 319 17.31 -15.89 4.12
N ARG A 320 16.14 -15.29 4.40
CA ARG A 320 15.96 -14.28 5.45
C ARG A 320 15.94 -14.90 6.85
N TYR A 321 15.18 -15.99 7.02
CA TYR A 321 15.10 -16.72 8.28
C TYR A 321 16.50 -17.11 8.81
N LEU A 322 17.38 -17.60 7.95
CA LEU A 322 18.75 -17.98 8.30
C LEU A 322 19.63 -16.81 8.78
N ARG A 323 19.32 -15.57 8.39
CA ARG A 323 20.06 -14.37 8.79
C ARG A 323 19.58 -13.78 10.11
N PHE A 324 18.42 -14.19 10.61
CA PHE A 324 17.89 -13.67 11.85
C PHE A 324 18.64 -14.20 13.09
N PRO A 325 18.78 -13.38 14.15
CA PRO A 325 19.22 -13.86 15.45
C PRO A 325 18.27 -14.92 16.01
N LEU A 326 18.80 -15.82 16.85
CA LEU A 326 18.02 -16.91 17.47
C LEU A 326 16.79 -16.41 18.24
N SER A 327 16.89 -15.24 18.89
CA SER A 327 15.76 -14.61 19.61
C SER A 327 14.59 -14.24 18.69
N VAL A 328 14.88 -13.85 17.45
CA VAL A 328 13.87 -13.53 16.44
C VAL A 328 13.31 -14.81 15.83
N GLN A 329 14.19 -15.77 15.48
CA GLN A 329 13.79 -17.08 14.95
C GLN A 329 12.81 -17.81 15.89
N THR A 330 13.04 -17.74 17.20
CA THR A 330 12.18 -18.36 18.21
C THR A 330 10.87 -17.63 18.47
N ALA A 331 10.79 -16.33 18.16
CA ALA A 331 9.57 -15.52 18.28
C ALA A 331 8.65 -15.61 17.04
N LEU A 332 9.17 -16.11 15.91
CA LEU A 332 8.40 -16.30 14.69
C LEU A 332 7.37 -17.41 14.87
N THR A 333 6.14 -17.12 14.46
CA THR A 333 5.01 -18.04 14.56
C THR A 333 4.49 -18.48 13.19
N ALA A 334 4.78 -17.71 12.14
CA ALA A 334 4.37 -18.02 10.77
C ALA A 334 5.26 -17.36 9.73
N VAL A 335 5.25 -17.94 8.54
CA VAL A 335 5.84 -17.40 7.31
C VAL A 335 4.73 -17.22 6.28
N PHE A 336 4.70 -16.06 5.61
CA PHE A 336 3.74 -15.75 4.55
C PHE A 336 4.45 -15.51 3.23
N VAL A 337 4.00 -16.17 2.16
CA VAL A 337 4.61 -16.05 0.84
C VAL A 337 3.60 -15.96 -0.29
N GLU A 338 3.93 -15.27 -1.39
CA GLU A 338 3.03 -15.17 -2.56
C GLU A 338 3.08 -16.44 -3.41
N SER A 339 4.26 -17.07 -3.45
CA SER A 339 4.52 -18.24 -4.27
C SER A 339 5.48 -19.21 -3.59
N GLY A 340 5.28 -20.49 -3.88
CA GLY A 340 6.08 -21.58 -3.34
C GLY A 340 5.28 -22.88 -3.31
N VAL A 341 5.99 -23.99 -3.15
CA VAL A 341 5.40 -25.33 -2.99
C VAL A 341 6.05 -26.04 -1.81
N GLY A 342 5.26 -26.77 -1.00
CA GLY A 342 5.75 -27.40 0.23
C GLY A 342 6.81 -28.48 0.01
N SER A 343 6.97 -28.95 -1.22
CA SER A 343 7.96 -29.93 -1.66
C SER A 343 9.22 -29.29 -2.27
N GLU A 344 9.30 -27.96 -2.39
CA GLU A 344 10.56 -27.31 -2.79
C GLU A 344 11.56 -27.29 -1.63
N HIS A 345 12.80 -26.96 -1.93
CA HIS A 345 13.89 -26.95 -0.95
C HIS A 345 13.52 -26.18 0.34
N ALA A 346 13.11 -24.92 0.19
CA ALA A 346 12.75 -24.07 1.32
C ALA A 346 11.53 -24.59 2.10
N GLY A 347 10.56 -25.23 1.42
CA GLY A 347 9.42 -25.86 2.06
C GLY A 347 9.82 -27.05 2.93
N ILE A 348 10.77 -27.86 2.48
CA ILE A 348 11.35 -28.95 3.27
C ILE A 348 12.07 -28.39 4.51
N MET A 349 12.78 -27.28 4.37
CA MET A 349 13.50 -26.64 5.48
C MET A 349 12.57 -26.07 6.55
N PHE A 350 11.56 -25.28 6.19
CA PHE A 350 10.59 -24.75 7.16
C PHE A 350 9.82 -25.84 7.89
N ARG A 351 9.54 -26.97 7.20
CA ARG A 351 8.90 -28.14 7.82
C ARG A 351 9.74 -28.69 8.98
N GLN A 352 11.06 -28.75 8.84
CA GLN A 352 11.95 -29.24 9.90
C GLN A 352 12.01 -28.29 11.09
N GLN A 353 11.91 -26.99 10.83
CA GLN A 353 11.85 -25.98 11.89
C GLN A 353 10.47 -25.94 12.58
N ASN A 354 9.52 -26.76 12.14
CA ASN A 354 8.12 -26.74 12.59
C ASN A 354 7.48 -25.35 12.48
N LEU A 355 7.94 -24.53 11.53
CA LEU A 355 7.43 -23.19 11.32
C LEU A 355 6.40 -23.22 10.18
N PRO A 356 5.13 -22.84 10.43
CA PRO A 356 4.11 -22.91 9.40
C PRO A 356 4.32 -21.85 8.32
N VAL A 357 3.96 -22.21 7.09
CA VAL A 357 4.07 -21.39 5.89
C VAL A 357 2.70 -21.28 5.24
N PHE A 358 2.32 -20.06 4.86
CA PHE A 358 1.04 -19.74 4.26
C PHE A 358 1.22 -19.01 2.94
N LEU A 359 0.43 -19.38 1.93
CA LEU A 359 0.29 -18.67 0.68
C LEU A 359 -0.72 -17.52 0.85
N THR A 360 -0.27 -16.31 0.55
CA THR A 360 -1.09 -15.09 0.53
C THR A 360 -0.37 -14.01 -0.29
N GLN A 361 -1.11 -13.09 -0.88
CA GLN A 361 -0.49 -11.92 -1.50
C GLN A 361 0.13 -11.05 -0.39
N LEU A 362 1.35 -10.55 -0.59
CA LEU A 362 1.98 -9.67 0.41
C LEU A 362 1.18 -8.37 0.59
N THR A 363 0.45 -7.95 -0.44
CA THR A 363 -0.42 -6.77 -0.40
C THR A 363 -1.61 -6.93 0.54
N ASP A 364 -2.00 -8.17 0.87
CA ASP A 364 -3.12 -8.42 1.78
C ASP A 364 -2.67 -8.39 3.25
N ILE A 365 -1.36 -8.52 3.50
CA ILE A 365 -0.77 -8.49 4.83
C ILE A 365 -0.68 -7.02 5.31
N PRO A 366 -1.34 -6.65 6.41
CA PRO A 366 -1.17 -5.32 7.00
C PRO A 366 0.23 -5.16 7.61
N ALA A 367 0.77 -3.93 7.56
CA ALA A 367 2.06 -3.57 8.16
C ALA A 367 1.97 -3.48 9.70
N VAL A 368 1.79 -4.63 10.35
CA VAL A 368 1.62 -4.74 11.82
C VAL A 368 2.46 -5.90 12.37
N PRO A 369 2.87 -5.87 13.65
CA PRO A 369 3.87 -6.82 14.17
C PRO A 369 3.29 -8.15 14.67
N TRP A 370 1.99 -8.23 14.96
CA TRP A 370 1.39 -9.41 15.59
C TRP A 370 0.44 -10.14 14.65
N VAL A 371 0.54 -11.47 14.67
CA VAL A 371 -0.41 -12.37 14.02
C VAL A 371 -0.87 -13.48 14.97
N VAL A 372 -2.15 -13.84 14.89
CA VAL A 372 -2.70 -15.07 15.44
C VAL A 372 -3.02 -16.02 14.30
N ILE A 373 -2.58 -17.27 14.44
CA ILE A 373 -2.74 -18.32 13.44
C ILE A 373 -3.64 -19.41 14.00
N ASP A 374 -4.72 -19.72 13.28
CA ASP A 374 -5.50 -20.94 13.52
C ASP A 374 -4.83 -22.12 12.80
N SER A 375 -4.75 -23.29 13.43
CA SER A 375 -4.13 -24.48 12.83
C SER A 375 -4.88 -25.05 11.63
N MET A 376 -6.14 -24.65 11.43
CA MET A 376 -6.90 -24.96 10.21
C MET A 376 -6.46 -24.14 9.00
N GLY A 377 -5.74 -23.04 9.19
CA GLY A 377 -5.02 -22.33 8.13
C GLY A 377 -5.88 -21.68 7.05
N GLU A 378 -7.12 -21.28 7.38
CA GLU A 378 -8.01 -20.57 6.45
C GLU A 378 -7.95 -19.04 6.63
N LEU A 379 -7.60 -18.58 7.83
CA LEU A 379 -7.52 -17.17 8.19
C LEU A 379 -6.30 -16.95 9.09
N ALA A 380 -5.61 -15.84 8.86
CA ALA A 380 -4.65 -15.25 9.78
C ALA A 380 -5.20 -13.93 10.31
N TYR A 381 -5.02 -13.65 11.60
CA TYR A 381 -5.57 -12.46 12.26
C TYR A 381 -4.44 -11.52 12.66
N PHE A 382 -4.43 -10.31 12.13
CA PHE A 382 -3.32 -9.36 12.28
C PHE A 382 -3.71 -8.15 13.14
N SER A 383 -2.79 -7.67 13.98
CA SER A 383 -3.01 -6.51 14.86
C SER A 383 -1.73 -5.72 15.12
N ALA A 384 -1.89 -4.41 15.31
CA ALA A 384 -0.84 -3.50 15.76
C ALA A 384 -0.42 -3.77 17.21
N GLN A 385 -1.37 -4.20 18.05
CA GLN A 385 -1.17 -4.48 19.47
C GLN A 385 -1.32 -5.97 19.74
N LYS A 386 -0.56 -6.48 20.71
CA LYS A 386 -0.70 -7.86 21.17
C LYS A 386 -2.11 -8.07 21.73
N PRO A 387 -2.92 -8.97 21.17
CA PRO A 387 -4.28 -9.19 21.65
C PRO A 387 -4.26 -9.78 23.06
N LEU A 388 -5.11 -9.23 23.95
CA LEU A 388 -5.33 -9.75 25.30
C LEU A 388 -6.40 -10.87 25.30
N ILE A 389 -6.33 -11.77 24.32
CA ILE A 389 -7.30 -12.87 24.13
C ILE A 389 -6.62 -14.19 24.49
N GLU A 390 -7.27 -14.96 25.36
CA GLU A 390 -6.82 -16.32 25.67
C GLU A 390 -7.17 -17.27 24.51
N LEU A 391 -6.16 -17.87 23.90
CA LEU A 391 -6.33 -18.79 22.76
C LEU A 391 -6.89 -20.15 23.22
N LYS A 392 -8.20 -20.22 23.42
CA LYS A 392 -8.90 -21.49 23.71
C LYS A 392 -8.99 -22.35 22.47
N THR A 393 -8.64 -23.63 22.62
CA THR A 393 -8.52 -24.57 21.51
C THR A 393 -9.43 -25.78 21.67
N GLU A 394 -9.78 -26.38 20.53
CA GLU A 394 -10.50 -27.65 20.42
C GLU A 394 -9.76 -28.58 19.46
N THR A 395 -9.90 -29.88 19.64
CA THR A 395 -9.21 -30.85 18.79
C THR A 395 -9.98 -31.09 17.50
N ALA A 396 -9.30 -31.02 16.37
CA ALA A 396 -9.87 -31.30 15.04
C ALA A 396 -8.95 -32.21 14.24
N GLU A 397 -9.56 -33.03 13.38
CA GLU A 397 -8.84 -33.78 12.35
C GLU A 397 -8.84 -32.96 11.05
N SER A 398 -7.69 -32.93 10.37
CA SER A 398 -7.47 -32.13 9.17
C SER A 398 -6.57 -32.87 8.21
N VAL A 399 -6.81 -32.67 6.92
CA VAL A 399 -5.93 -33.09 5.84
C VAL A 399 -5.24 -31.86 5.30
N ASN A 400 -3.93 -31.94 5.09
CA ASN A 400 -3.15 -30.84 4.54
C ASN A 400 -3.32 -30.78 3.02
N LEU A 401 -4.47 -30.26 2.57
CA LEU A 401 -4.75 -29.98 1.17
C LEU A 401 -4.91 -28.46 0.98
N PRO A 402 -4.17 -27.81 0.06
CA PRO A 402 -4.39 -26.41 -0.26
C PRO A 402 -5.83 -26.17 -0.72
N ILE A 403 -6.41 -25.04 -0.34
CA ILE A 403 -7.81 -24.71 -0.68
C ILE A 403 -8.05 -24.74 -2.20
N SER A 404 -7.02 -24.41 -2.99
CA SER A 404 -6.95 -24.38 -4.45
C SER A 404 -6.86 -25.74 -5.15
N VAL A 405 -6.77 -26.87 -4.41
CA VAL A 405 -6.78 -28.19 -5.08
C VAL A 405 -8.15 -28.51 -5.63
N GLN A 406 -8.16 -29.20 -6.78
CA GLN A 406 -9.39 -29.67 -7.41
C GLN A 406 -9.14 -30.82 -8.38
N ARG A 407 -10.22 -31.47 -8.80
CA ARG A 407 -10.15 -32.43 -9.91
C ARG A 407 -10.26 -31.69 -11.25
N VAL A 408 -9.30 -31.95 -12.14
CA VAL A 408 -9.30 -31.47 -13.54
C VAL A 408 -9.84 -32.59 -14.43
N PHE A 409 -10.80 -32.28 -15.33
CA PHE A 409 -11.36 -33.22 -16.30
C PHE A 409 -10.66 -33.03 -17.66
N ASP A 410 -10.16 -34.11 -18.26
CA ASP A 410 -9.42 -34.08 -19.53
C ASP A 410 -10.00 -35.03 -20.59
N ASP A 411 -9.37 -35.06 -21.78
CA ASP A 411 -9.86 -35.82 -22.94
C ASP A 411 -9.64 -37.34 -22.83
N SER A 412 -8.89 -37.82 -21.83
CA SER A 412 -8.78 -39.26 -21.54
C SER A 412 -10.08 -39.83 -20.94
N GLU A 413 -10.92 -38.95 -20.39
CA GLU A 413 -12.21 -39.29 -19.82
C GLU A 413 -13.32 -39.17 -20.88
N SER A 414 -13.65 -40.28 -21.54
CA SER A 414 -14.82 -40.33 -22.44
C SER A 414 -16.06 -40.84 -21.69
N LEU A 415 -17.13 -40.04 -21.63
CA LEU A 415 -18.46 -40.52 -21.25
C LEU A 415 -19.41 -40.31 -22.43
N ARG A 416 -20.23 -41.31 -22.73
CA ARG A 416 -21.24 -41.20 -23.78
C ARG A 416 -22.44 -40.44 -23.23
N ILE A 417 -22.90 -39.42 -23.96
CA ILE A 417 -24.06 -38.59 -23.57
C ILE A 417 -25.30 -39.43 -23.23
N THR A 418 -25.51 -40.53 -23.93
CA THR A 418 -26.63 -41.47 -23.72
C THR A 418 -26.62 -42.18 -22.37
N GLU A 419 -25.49 -42.16 -21.65
CA GLU A 419 -25.31 -42.81 -20.34
C GLU A 419 -25.30 -41.79 -19.19
N LEU A 420 -25.36 -40.49 -19.49
CA LEU A 420 -25.35 -39.42 -18.48
C LEU A 420 -26.74 -39.28 -17.85
N THR A 421 -26.77 -39.39 -16.52
CA THR A 421 -27.93 -39.13 -15.67
C THR A 421 -27.47 -38.34 -14.46
N SER A 422 -28.41 -37.70 -13.74
CA SER A 422 -28.12 -37.02 -12.47
C SER A 422 -27.39 -37.92 -11.46
N GLN A 423 -27.81 -39.19 -11.38
CA GLN A 423 -27.12 -40.18 -10.56
C GLN A 423 -25.72 -40.48 -11.08
N ARG A 424 -25.53 -40.65 -12.39
CA ARG A 424 -24.21 -40.95 -12.97
C ARG A 424 -23.21 -39.81 -12.74
N VAL A 425 -23.64 -38.56 -12.85
CA VAL A 425 -22.83 -37.37 -12.56
C VAL A 425 -22.46 -37.32 -11.08
N THR A 426 -23.42 -37.62 -10.19
CA THR A 426 -23.17 -37.79 -8.76
C THR A 426 -22.13 -38.88 -8.52
N ASP A 427 -22.26 -40.02 -9.17
CA ASP A 427 -21.34 -41.14 -9.01
C ASP A 427 -19.93 -40.78 -9.50
N ILE A 428 -19.78 -40.08 -10.63
CA ILE A 428 -18.48 -39.63 -11.14
C ILE A 428 -17.77 -38.74 -10.11
N LEU A 429 -18.50 -37.78 -9.54
CA LEU A 429 -17.96 -36.84 -8.56
C LEU A 429 -17.71 -37.49 -7.19
N GLN A 430 -18.61 -38.36 -6.75
CA GLN A 430 -18.39 -39.16 -5.56
C GLN A 430 -17.17 -40.04 -5.77
N ASN A 431 -17.05 -40.78 -6.87
CA ASN A 431 -15.90 -41.62 -7.17
C ASN A 431 -14.59 -40.83 -7.25
N ALA A 432 -14.61 -39.60 -7.76
CA ALA A 432 -13.43 -38.73 -7.83
C ALA A 432 -12.95 -38.25 -6.45
N LEU A 433 -13.80 -38.27 -5.42
CA LEU A 433 -13.48 -37.86 -4.05
C LEU A 433 -13.55 -39.01 -3.03
N ILE A 434 -14.03 -40.19 -3.45
CA ILE A 434 -14.22 -41.37 -2.61
C ILE A 434 -12.87 -41.87 -2.11
N GLY A 435 -12.81 -42.11 -0.80
CA GLY A 435 -11.64 -42.67 -0.14
C GLY A 435 -10.56 -41.65 0.23
N LEU A 436 -10.81 -40.34 0.08
CA LEU A 436 -10.15 -39.37 0.93
C LEU A 436 -10.47 -39.69 2.41
N PRO A 437 -9.54 -39.46 3.36
CA PRO A 437 -9.85 -39.54 4.80
C PRO A 437 -11.04 -38.60 5.13
N VAL A 438 -11.68 -38.80 6.29
CA VAL A 438 -12.86 -38.01 6.71
C VAL A 438 -12.49 -36.53 6.76
N LEU A 439 -12.76 -35.82 5.67
CA LEU A 439 -12.63 -34.38 5.59
C LEU A 439 -13.71 -33.75 6.46
N THR A 440 -13.42 -32.58 7.01
CA THR A 440 -14.48 -31.75 7.59
C THR A 440 -15.54 -31.49 6.53
N GLU A 441 -16.82 -31.40 6.93
CA GLU A 441 -17.93 -31.14 6.00
C GLU A 441 -17.66 -29.90 5.13
N LYS A 442 -17.03 -28.88 5.72
CA LYS A 442 -16.60 -27.66 5.02
C LYS A 442 -15.55 -27.95 3.95
N THR A 443 -14.45 -28.65 4.28
CA THR A 443 -13.39 -28.97 3.31
C THR A 443 -13.92 -29.85 2.18
N TYR A 444 -14.73 -30.86 2.51
CA TYR A 444 -15.39 -31.71 1.52
C TYR A 444 -16.31 -30.91 0.61
N THR A 445 -17.17 -30.05 1.18
CA THR A 445 -18.08 -29.19 0.42
C THR A 445 -17.33 -28.22 -0.49
N THR A 446 -16.25 -27.61 0.00
CA THR A 446 -15.41 -26.69 -0.79
C THR A 446 -14.73 -27.41 -1.95
N LEU A 447 -14.10 -28.56 -1.70
CA LEU A 447 -13.44 -29.36 -2.74
C LEU A 447 -14.45 -29.87 -3.78
N LYS A 448 -15.63 -30.31 -3.33
CA LYS A 448 -16.74 -30.69 -4.20
C LYS A 448 -17.20 -29.51 -5.07
N ARG A 449 -17.43 -28.33 -4.48
CA ARG A 449 -17.84 -27.13 -5.22
C ARG A 449 -16.81 -26.72 -6.27
N ARG A 450 -15.52 -26.70 -5.94
CA ARG A 450 -14.44 -26.35 -6.89
C ARG A 450 -14.29 -27.36 -8.01
N THR A 451 -14.42 -28.64 -7.69
CA THR A 451 -14.43 -29.70 -8.71
C THR A 451 -15.63 -29.57 -9.67
N VAL A 452 -16.78 -29.06 -9.21
CA VAL A 452 -17.99 -28.91 -10.02
C VAL A 452 -18.05 -27.56 -10.76
N PHE A 453 -17.51 -26.47 -10.20
CA PHE A 453 -17.52 -25.11 -10.75
C PHE A 453 -16.19 -24.36 -10.44
N PRO A 454 -15.06 -24.66 -11.11
CA PRO A 454 -13.76 -24.07 -10.91
C PRO A 454 -13.66 -22.82 -11.74
N THR A 455 -13.20 -21.76 -11.11
CA THR A 455 -13.00 -20.47 -11.77
C THR A 455 -11.56 -20.28 -12.28
N ASP A 456 -10.61 -21.13 -11.83
CA ASP A 456 -9.19 -20.74 -11.81
C ASP A 456 -8.21 -21.67 -12.56
N THR A 457 -8.52 -22.95 -12.80
CA THR A 457 -7.60 -23.90 -13.48
C THR A 457 -8.05 -24.27 -14.87
N TRP A 458 -7.18 -23.96 -15.84
CA TRP A 458 -7.33 -24.37 -17.24
C TRP A 458 -6.29 -25.43 -17.59
N LEU A 459 -6.70 -26.40 -18.39
CA LEU A 459 -5.85 -27.38 -19.04
C LEU A 459 -5.65 -26.97 -20.50
N GLN A 460 -4.43 -26.75 -20.94
CA GLN A 460 -4.10 -26.53 -22.34
C GLN A 460 -3.65 -27.84 -23.01
N ASN A 461 -4.35 -28.20 -24.09
CA ASN A 461 -4.03 -29.31 -24.97
C ASN A 461 -3.77 -28.78 -26.39
N GLY A 462 -2.50 -28.74 -26.80
CA GLY A 462 -2.12 -28.13 -28.09
C GLY A 462 -2.48 -26.63 -28.14
N ASN A 463 -3.23 -26.22 -29.17
CA ASN A 463 -3.77 -24.85 -29.28
C ASN A 463 -5.15 -24.69 -28.62
N ALA A 464 -5.72 -25.78 -28.11
CA ALA A 464 -7.02 -25.75 -27.45
C ALA A 464 -6.83 -25.55 -25.94
N ILE A 465 -7.44 -24.49 -25.42
CA ILE A 465 -7.54 -24.26 -23.98
C ILE A 465 -8.85 -24.90 -23.48
N ARG A 466 -8.76 -25.71 -22.42
CA ARG A 466 -9.82 -26.57 -21.88
C ARG A 466 -9.98 -26.41 -20.37
N SER A 467 -11.16 -26.82 -19.90
CA SER A 467 -11.63 -26.89 -18.51
C SER A 467 -11.90 -25.57 -17.79
N PRO A 468 -13.19 -25.32 -17.52
CA PRO A 468 -13.65 -24.82 -16.23
C PRO A 468 -14.69 -25.80 -15.61
N SER A 469 -14.18 -27.01 -15.30
CA SER A 469 -14.80 -28.28 -14.82
C SER A 469 -15.87 -28.95 -15.67
N LEU A 470 -16.27 -30.12 -15.15
CA LEU A 470 -17.46 -30.90 -15.39
C LEU A 470 -18.65 -30.09 -15.90
N THR A 471 -18.97 -28.92 -15.35
CA THR A 471 -20.13 -28.15 -15.84
C THR A 471 -19.93 -27.64 -17.26
N GLY A 472 -18.81 -26.97 -17.52
CA GLY A 472 -18.44 -26.58 -18.88
C GLY A 472 -18.25 -27.77 -19.82
N TRP A 473 -17.69 -28.87 -19.29
CA TRP A 473 -17.47 -30.11 -20.04
C TRP A 473 -18.79 -30.81 -20.45
N LEU A 474 -19.76 -30.90 -19.55
CA LEU A 474 -21.09 -31.46 -19.81
C LEU A 474 -21.90 -30.56 -20.76
N LEU A 475 -21.86 -29.24 -20.56
CA LEU A 475 -22.56 -28.28 -21.42
C LEU A 475 -22.02 -28.30 -22.86
N ALA A 476 -20.71 -28.50 -23.05
CA ALA A 476 -20.12 -28.66 -24.37
C ALA A 476 -20.63 -29.90 -25.12
N GLN A 477 -21.07 -30.94 -24.40
CA GLN A 477 -21.57 -32.18 -24.98
C GLN A 477 -23.08 -32.19 -25.17
N ALA A 478 -23.84 -31.63 -24.23
CA ALA A 478 -25.30 -31.77 -24.20
C ALA A 478 -26.09 -30.44 -24.31
N GLY A 479 -25.42 -29.30 -24.41
CA GLY A 479 -26.06 -27.98 -24.39
C GLY A 479 -26.80 -27.73 -23.07
N GLU A 480 -27.84 -26.88 -23.06
CA GLU A 480 -28.61 -26.53 -21.85
C GLU A 480 -29.21 -27.74 -21.13
N ARG A 481 -29.47 -28.84 -21.84
CA ARG A 481 -29.93 -30.12 -21.25
C ARG A 481 -28.92 -30.73 -20.28
N ALA A 482 -27.65 -30.30 -20.32
CA ALA A 482 -26.67 -30.68 -19.32
C ALA A 482 -27.10 -30.32 -17.89
N ILE A 483 -27.95 -29.29 -17.73
CA ILE A 483 -28.49 -28.90 -16.42
C ILE A 483 -29.35 -30.02 -15.82
N GLU A 484 -30.07 -30.78 -16.68
CA GLU A 484 -30.89 -31.93 -16.26
C GLU A 484 -30.05 -33.06 -15.65
N PHE A 485 -28.74 -33.06 -15.90
CA PHE A 485 -27.80 -34.03 -15.34
C PHE A 485 -27.18 -33.58 -14.01
N PHE A 486 -27.47 -32.38 -13.52
CA PHE A 486 -27.10 -32.02 -12.15
C PHE A 486 -28.14 -32.54 -11.15
N PRO A 487 -27.73 -32.99 -9.97
CA PRO A 487 -28.62 -33.31 -8.86
C PRO A 487 -29.45 -32.11 -8.39
N SER A 488 -30.73 -32.36 -8.13
CA SER A 488 -31.70 -31.34 -7.74
C SER A 488 -31.42 -30.73 -6.36
N ASP A 489 -30.67 -31.43 -5.51
CA ASP A 489 -30.21 -30.98 -4.20
C ASP A 489 -28.98 -30.06 -4.27
N TRP A 490 -28.41 -29.85 -5.46
CA TRP A 490 -27.25 -28.96 -5.61
C TRP A 490 -27.72 -27.53 -5.90
N PRO A 491 -27.31 -26.54 -5.09
CA PRO A 491 -27.70 -25.16 -5.31
C PRO A 491 -27.09 -24.65 -6.62
N THR A 492 -27.91 -24.01 -7.44
CA THR A 492 -27.41 -23.19 -8.55
C THR A 492 -26.62 -22.04 -7.95
N THR A 493 -25.31 -22.03 -8.13
CA THR A 493 -24.44 -20.97 -7.63
C THR A 493 -24.34 -19.84 -8.66
N ASP A 494 -23.97 -18.64 -8.22
CA ASP A 494 -23.70 -17.53 -9.15
C ASP A 494 -22.66 -17.91 -10.22
N ALA A 495 -21.65 -18.72 -9.84
CA ALA A 495 -20.67 -19.26 -10.78
C ALA A 495 -21.29 -20.16 -11.85
N THR A 496 -22.28 -20.99 -11.48
CA THR A 496 -23.04 -21.82 -12.44
C THR A 496 -23.83 -20.95 -13.41
N ALA A 497 -24.48 -19.89 -12.91
CA ALA A 497 -25.23 -18.95 -13.73
C ALA A 497 -24.30 -18.22 -14.70
N ASP A 498 -23.13 -17.79 -14.26
CA ASP A 498 -22.12 -17.13 -15.11
C ASP A 498 -21.65 -18.04 -16.26
N TYR A 499 -21.35 -19.32 -15.98
CA TYR A 499 -20.98 -20.29 -17.03
C TYR A 499 -22.10 -20.53 -18.03
N LEU A 500 -23.35 -20.65 -17.56
CA LEU A 500 -24.52 -20.79 -18.43
C LEU A 500 -24.74 -19.56 -19.29
N CYS A 501 -24.64 -18.37 -18.71
CA CYS A 501 -24.71 -17.10 -19.43
C CYS A 501 -23.62 -16.99 -20.50
N ALA A 502 -22.38 -17.40 -20.19
CA ALA A 502 -21.28 -17.39 -21.14
C ALA A 502 -21.49 -18.37 -22.32
N LEU A 503 -21.99 -19.57 -22.04
CA LEU A 503 -22.33 -20.56 -23.08
C LEU A 503 -23.55 -20.14 -23.92
N THR A 504 -24.54 -19.51 -23.30
CA THR A 504 -25.68 -18.93 -23.99
C THR A 504 -25.23 -17.76 -24.87
N ALA A 505 -24.34 -16.89 -24.38
CA ALA A 505 -23.73 -15.83 -25.17
C ALA A 505 -22.88 -16.38 -26.32
N LYS A 506 -22.23 -17.53 -26.15
CA LYS A 506 -21.51 -18.21 -27.24
C LYS A 506 -22.45 -18.73 -28.33
N SER A 507 -23.60 -19.29 -27.94
CA SER A 507 -24.55 -19.95 -28.85
C SER A 507 -25.55 -18.98 -29.48
N ASN A 508 -25.94 -17.95 -28.72
CA ASN A 508 -26.85 -16.87 -29.13
C ASN A 508 -26.30 -15.49 -28.70
N PRO A 509 -25.20 -15.02 -29.32
CA PRO A 509 -24.54 -13.76 -28.96
C PRO A 509 -25.45 -12.54 -28.95
N GLN A 510 -26.34 -12.44 -29.95
CA GLN A 510 -27.19 -11.27 -30.13
C GLN A 510 -28.26 -11.12 -29.05
N SER A 511 -28.63 -12.21 -28.37
CA SER A 511 -29.60 -12.17 -27.28
C SER A 511 -28.97 -11.73 -25.96
N VAL A 512 -27.74 -12.17 -25.69
CA VAL A 512 -27.07 -11.94 -24.39
C VAL A 512 -26.18 -10.69 -24.42
N LEU A 513 -25.57 -10.40 -25.57
CA LEU A 513 -24.68 -9.26 -25.80
C LEU A 513 -25.24 -8.36 -26.91
N PRO A 514 -26.51 -7.88 -26.81
CA PRO A 514 -27.17 -7.18 -27.91
C PRO A 514 -26.47 -5.89 -28.32
N ARG A 515 -25.95 -5.10 -27.36
CA ARG A 515 -25.30 -3.81 -27.64
C ARG A 515 -23.90 -4.04 -28.22
N LEU A 516 -23.12 -4.95 -27.63
CA LEU A 516 -21.81 -5.33 -28.16
C LEU A 516 -21.90 -5.95 -29.56
N CYS A 517 -22.85 -6.84 -29.82
CA CYS A 517 -23.02 -7.42 -31.16
C CYS A 517 -23.52 -6.39 -32.19
N LYS A 518 -24.33 -5.43 -31.78
CA LYS A 518 -24.76 -4.32 -32.65
C LYS A 518 -23.58 -3.43 -33.03
N ALA A 519 -22.69 -3.18 -32.08
CA ALA A 519 -21.61 -2.23 -32.26
C ALA A 519 -20.31 -2.88 -32.79
N ILE A 520 -20.12 -4.19 -32.61
CA ILE A 520 -19.07 -5.03 -33.23
C ILE A 520 -19.75 -6.14 -34.07
N PRO A 521 -20.07 -5.90 -35.35
CA PRO A 521 -20.82 -6.84 -36.16
C PRO A 521 -20.15 -8.21 -36.36
N THR A 522 -18.82 -8.29 -36.20
CA THR A 522 -18.05 -9.54 -36.31
C THR A 522 -18.03 -10.35 -35.02
N LEU A 523 -18.40 -9.77 -33.87
CA LEU A 523 -18.29 -10.39 -32.56
C LEU A 523 -19.10 -11.69 -32.45
N ALA A 524 -20.33 -11.70 -32.96
CA ALA A 524 -21.18 -12.88 -32.94
C ALA A 524 -20.50 -14.09 -33.64
N GLY A 525 -19.84 -13.85 -34.77
CA GLY A 525 -19.06 -14.88 -35.46
C GLY A 525 -17.80 -15.31 -34.72
N ARG A 526 -17.13 -14.39 -34.01
CA ARG A 526 -15.92 -14.67 -33.22
C ARG A 526 -16.23 -15.48 -31.95
N LEU A 527 -17.31 -15.13 -31.23
CA LEU A 527 -17.71 -15.78 -29.98
C LEU A 527 -17.88 -17.30 -30.15
N THR A 528 -18.48 -17.73 -31.26
CA THR A 528 -18.65 -19.17 -31.57
C THR A 528 -17.31 -19.94 -31.60
N ARG A 529 -16.18 -19.25 -31.81
CA ARG A 529 -14.83 -19.82 -31.91
C ARG A 529 -14.03 -19.72 -30.62
N PHE A 530 -14.44 -18.92 -29.64
CA PHE A 530 -13.72 -18.80 -28.36
C PHE A 530 -13.97 -20.01 -27.47
N ASN A 531 -12.90 -20.60 -26.91
CA ASN A 531 -12.99 -21.76 -26.01
C ASN A 531 -12.86 -21.38 -24.53
N ASP A 532 -12.39 -20.18 -24.22
CA ASP A 532 -12.34 -19.61 -22.88
C ASP A 532 -13.66 -18.91 -22.57
N LEU A 533 -14.44 -19.53 -21.69
CA LEU A 533 -15.72 -18.99 -21.23
C LEU A 533 -15.52 -17.77 -20.31
N CYS A 534 -14.40 -17.64 -19.62
CA CYS A 534 -14.10 -16.48 -18.79
C CYS A 534 -13.94 -15.22 -19.63
N LEU A 535 -13.32 -15.31 -20.83
CA LEU A 535 -13.29 -14.21 -21.78
C LEU A 535 -14.71 -13.73 -22.14
N ILE A 536 -15.64 -14.67 -22.36
CA ILE A 536 -17.04 -14.36 -22.65
C ILE A 536 -17.74 -13.78 -21.42
N MET A 537 -17.44 -14.27 -20.21
CA MET A 537 -17.94 -13.68 -18.96
C MET A 537 -17.49 -12.23 -18.80
N GLN A 538 -16.24 -11.89 -19.14
CA GLN A 538 -15.78 -10.49 -19.13
C GLN A 538 -16.57 -9.65 -20.14
N LEU A 539 -16.83 -10.16 -21.35
CA LEU A 539 -17.68 -9.47 -22.33
C LEU A 539 -19.12 -9.24 -21.83
N ILE A 540 -19.70 -10.18 -21.08
CA ILE A 540 -21.00 -9.99 -20.42
C ILE A 540 -20.92 -8.87 -19.38
N LYS A 541 -19.87 -8.81 -18.56
CA LYS A 541 -19.67 -7.70 -17.62
C LYS A 541 -19.50 -6.36 -18.36
N THR A 542 -18.81 -6.36 -19.49
CA THR A 542 -18.66 -5.19 -20.35
C THR A 542 -19.99 -4.71 -20.94
N GLU A 543 -20.89 -5.61 -21.33
CA GLU A 543 -22.24 -5.27 -21.82
C GLU A 543 -23.02 -4.42 -20.79
N ALA A 544 -22.87 -4.70 -19.50
CA ALA A 544 -23.48 -3.91 -18.42
C ALA A 544 -22.89 -2.49 -18.30
N TRP A 545 -21.59 -2.32 -18.57
CA TRP A 545 -20.93 -1.02 -18.57
C TRP A 545 -21.32 -0.15 -19.78
N ILE A 546 -21.59 -0.77 -20.93
CA ILE A 546 -22.07 -0.08 -22.13
C ILE A 546 -23.45 0.55 -21.92
N GLU A 547 -24.23 0.09 -20.94
CA GLU A 547 -25.48 0.74 -20.53
C GLU A 547 -25.24 2.07 -19.82
N LYS A 548 -24.19 2.13 -19.00
CA LYS A 548 -23.87 3.27 -18.14
C LYS A 548 -23.06 4.35 -18.84
N LEU A 549 -22.20 3.96 -19.80
CA LEU A 549 -21.28 4.86 -20.49
C LEU A 549 -21.68 5.04 -21.97
N PRO A 550 -21.28 6.16 -22.63
CA PRO A 550 -21.47 6.37 -24.06
C PRO A 550 -21.02 5.16 -24.90
N SER A 551 -21.99 4.42 -25.46
CA SER A 551 -21.80 3.08 -26.02
C SER A 551 -20.74 3.00 -27.14
N ILE A 552 -20.54 4.08 -27.90
CA ILE A 552 -19.68 4.09 -29.09
C ILE A 552 -18.19 3.99 -28.72
N GLN A 553 -17.74 4.63 -27.64
CA GLN A 553 -16.32 4.70 -27.29
C GLN A 553 -15.81 3.47 -26.55
N LEU A 554 -16.61 2.92 -25.62
CA LEU A 554 -16.26 1.69 -24.93
C LEU A 554 -16.22 0.50 -25.90
N THR A 555 -17.11 0.50 -26.92
CA THR A 555 -17.13 -0.60 -27.90
C THR A 555 -15.85 -0.70 -28.73
N SER A 556 -15.32 0.41 -29.24
CA SER A 556 -14.09 0.35 -30.05
C SER A 556 -12.89 -0.21 -29.26
N LEU A 557 -12.85 0.07 -27.96
CA LEU A 557 -11.81 -0.43 -27.05
C LEU A 557 -11.96 -1.93 -26.76
N VAL A 558 -13.21 -2.40 -26.71
CA VAL A 558 -13.51 -3.83 -26.55
C VAL A 558 -13.18 -4.60 -27.82
N ASP A 559 -13.46 -4.04 -29.01
CA ASP A 559 -13.09 -4.67 -30.29
C ASP A 559 -11.56 -4.81 -30.42
N ALA A 560 -10.83 -3.75 -30.08
CA ALA A 560 -9.38 -3.76 -29.97
C ALA A 560 -8.89 -4.90 -29.05
N ALA A 561 -9.40 -4.95 -27.81
CA ALA A 561 -9.01 -5.97 -26.84
C ALA A 561 -9.28 -7.42 -27.32
N ILE A 562 -10.42 -7.70 -27.95
CA ILE A 562 -10.72 -9.06 -28.44
C ILE A 562 -9.97 -9.44 -29.73
N THR A 563 -9.30 -8.50 -30.38
CA THR A 563 -8.43 -8.76 -31.55
C THR A 563 -6.96 -9.01 -31.17
N ALA A 564 -6.58 -8.76 -29.92
CA ALA A 564 -5.27 -9.09 -29.37
C ALA A 564 -5.01 -10.62 -29.35
N PRO A 565 -3.75 -11.08 -29.19
CA PRO A 565 -3.45 -12.47 -28.92
C PRO A 565 -4.31 -13.02 -27.78
N TYR A 566 -4.66 -14.31 -27.85
CA TYR A 566 -5.69 -14.89 -27.00
C TYR A 566 -5.43 -14.73 -25.50
N SER A 567 -4.18 -14.87 -25.06
CA SER A 567 -3.76 -14.66 -23.67
C SER A 567 -3.92 -13.20 -23.21
N ASP A 568 -3.74 -12.24 -24.11
CA ASP A 568 -3.80 -10.80 -23.85
C ASP A 568 -5.24 -10.27 -23.84
N ALA A 569 -6.12 -10.81 -24.70
CA ALA A 569 -7.50 -10.35 -24.83
C ALA A 569 -8.29 -10.42 -23.51
N ARG A 570 -8.14 -11.52 -22.77
CA ARG A 570 -8.80 -11.71 -21.48
C ARG A 570 -8.27 -10.74 -20.43
N LEU A 571 -6.94 -10.67 -20.31
CA LEU A 571 -6.27 -9.84 -19.31
C LEU A 571 -6.55 -8.35 -19.56
N LEU A 572 -6.59 -7.93 -20.82
CA LEU A 572 -6.88 -6.54 -21.17
C LEU A 572 -8.34 -6.16 -20.87
N LEU A 573 -9.32 -7.02 -21.17
CA LEU A 573 -10.71 -6.78 -20.75
C LEU A 573 -10.84 -6.74 -19.23
N GLU A 574 -10.09 -7.57 -18.52
CA GLU A 574 -10.04 -7.56 -17.07
C GLU A 574 -9.44 -6.24 -16.53
N CYS A 575 -8.34 -5.73 -17.11
CA CYS A 575 -7.79 -4.41 -16.80
C CYS A 575 -8.84 -3.31 -16.96
N ILE A 576 -9.53 -3.29 -18.11
CA ILE A 576 -10.56 -2.30 -18.43
C ILE A 576 -11.66 -2.33 -17.36
N LEU A 577 -12.18 -3.52 -17.05
CA LEU A 577 -13.29 -3.68 -16.11
C LEU A 577 -12.90 -3.33 -14.68
N HIS A 578 -11.69 -3.68 -14.23
CA HIS A 578 -11.18 -3.28 -12.91
C HIS A 578 -11.06 -1.77 -12.80
N VAL A 579 -10.47 -1.12 -13.80
CA VAL A 579 -10.30 0.35 -13.78
C VAL A 579 -11.64 1.07 -13.82
N LEU A 580 -12.60 0.58 -14.61
CA LEU A 580 -13.96 1.11 -14.61
C LEU A 580 -14.61 0.97 -13.23
N ALA A 581 -14.49 -0.21 -12.60
CA ALA A 581 -14.98 -0.43 -11.25
C ALA A 581 -14.32 0.50 -10.22
N ASP A 582 -13.00 0.68 -10.28
CA ASP A 582 -12.24 1.56 -9.38
C ASP A 582 -12.68 3.03 -9.51
N THR A 583 -12.92 3.51 -10.74
CA THR A 583 -13.43 4.88 -10.96
C THR A 583 -14.87 5.09 -10.47
N GLU A 584 -15.57 4.02 -10.09
CA GLU A 584 -16.92 4.07 -9.53
C GLU A 584 -16.92 4.07 -7.99
N ILE A 585 -15.80 3.72 -7.36
CA ILE A 585 -15.65 3.65 -5.90
C ILE A 585 -15.64 5.05 -5.29
N LEU A 586 -14.81 5.94 -5.84
CA LEU A 586 -14.72 7.34 -5.43
C LEU A 586 -15.51 8.23 -6.39
N SER A 587 -16.43 9.02 -5.85
CA SER A 587 -17.28 9.94 -6.60
C SER A 587 -16.55 11.22 -7.03
N ILE A 588 -15.36 11.05 -7.61
CA ILE A 588 -14.47 12.13 -8.06
C ILE A 588 -14.19 12.08 -9.57
N TYR A 589 -14.68 11.05 -10.27
CA TYR A 589 -14.48 10.85 -11.71
C TYR A 589 -15.77 11.13 -12.49
N GLU A 590 -15.63 11.81 -13.62
CA GLU A 590 -16.69 11.98 -14.64
C GLU A 590 -16.60 10.90 -15.72
N ASP A 591 -17.69 10.64 -16.44
CA ASP A 591 -17.76 9.57 -17.46
C ASP A 591 -16.75 9.78 -18.60
N THR A 592 -16.48 11.03 -18.97
CA THR A 592 -15.45 11.39 -19.95
C THR A 592 -14.04 11.06 -19.46
N GLU A 593 -13.76 11.31 -18.18
CA GLU A 593 -12.48 10.95 -17.54
C GLU A 593 -12.31 9.42 -17.48
N ARG A 594 -13.37 8.68 -17.11
CA ARG A 594 -13.38 7.21 -17.11
C ARG A 594 -12.99 6.64 -18.48
N LEU A 595 -13.64 7.13 -19.53
CA LEU A 595 -13.36 6.67 -20.90
C LEU A 595 -11.96 7.03 -21.37
N ASN A 596 -11.45 8.23 -21.03
CA ASN A 596 -10.09 8.64 -21.39
C ASN A 596 -9.01 7.78 -20.70
N ILE A 597 -9.22 7.40 -19.43
CA ILE A 597 -8.33 6.50 -18.69
C ILE A 597 -8.28 5.14 -19.39
N VAL A 598 -9.45 4.54 -19.67
CA VAL A 598 -9.53 3.23 -20.33
C VAL A 598 -8.91 3.28 -21.73
N TYR A 599 -9.20 4.32 -22.52
CA TYR A 599 -8.61 4.53 -23.84
C TYR A 599 -7.08 4.55 -23.79
N THR A 600 -6.52 5.25 -22.81
CA THR A 600 -5.07 5.34 -22.61
C THR A 600 -4.46 3.96 -22.31
N LEU A 601 -5.09 3.19 -21.42
CA LEU A 601 -4.61 1.86 -21.04
C LEU A 601 -4.59 0.88 -22.21
N VAL A 602 -5.66 0.86 -23.02
CA VAL A 602 -5.76 -0.03 -24.20
C VAL A 602 -4.68 0.29 -25.22
N ASN A 603 -4.50 1.57 -25.58
CA ASN A 603 -3.49 1.97 -26.57
C ASN A 603 -2.06 1.64 -26.12
N VAL A 604 -1.77 1.75 -24.82
CA VAL A 604 -0.46 1.39 -24.29
C VAL A 604 -0.25 -0.13 -24.28
N ALA A 605 -1.29 -0.89 -23.93
CA ALA A 605 -1.25 -2.35 -23.94
C ALA A 605 -1.02 -2.93 -25.35
N GLU A 606 -1.50 -2.26 -26.40
CA GLU A 606 -1.26 -2.66 -27.80
C GLU A 606 0.16 -2.37 -28.29
N SER A 607 0.88 -1.44 -27.66
CA SER A 607 2.11 -0.87 -28.23
C SER A 607 3.37 -1.15 -27.42
N THR A 608 3.30 -1.12 -26.10
CA THR A 608 4.51 -1.02 -25.24
C THR A 608 4.47 -1.80 -23.93
N LEU A 609 3.29 -2.11 -23.37
CA LEU A 609 3.17 -2.80 -22.07
C LEU A 609 2.35 -4.09 -22.19
N SER A 610 2.78 -5.19 -21.58
CA SER A 610 1.96 -6.41 -21.57
C SER A 610 0.72 -6.24 -20.68
N PRO A 611 -0.45 -6.80 -21.05
CA PRO A 611 -1.64 -6.81 -20.19
C PRO A 611 -1.41 -7.45 -18.81
N ALA A 612 -0.52 -8.45 -18.72
CA ALA A 612 -0.13 -9.06 -17.45
C ALA A 612 0.57 -8.05 -16.52
N SER A 613 1.52 -7.26 -17.05
CA SER A 613 2.17 -6.19 -16.29
C SER A 613 1.17 -5.11 -15.88
N LEU A 614 0.19 -4.79 -16.73
CA LEU A 614 -0.85 -3.83 -16.39
C LEU A 614 -1.74 -4.33 -15.24
N LEU A 615 -2.16 -5.60 -15.27
CA LEU A 615 -2.89 -6.22 -14.16
C LEU A 615 -2.05 -6.24 -12.89
N GLU A 616 -0.75 -6.50 -12.99
CA GLU A 616 0.15 -6.46 -11.83
C GLU A 616 0.12 -5.08 -11.15
N ILE A 617 0.16 -4.00 -11.94
CA ILE A 617 0.03 -2.63 -11.42
C ILE A 617 -1.37 -2.37 -10.84
N ILE A 618 -2.43 -2.85 -11.49
CA ILE A 618 -3.82 -2.63 -11.03
C ILE A 618 -4.11 -3.39 -9.72
N HIS A 619 -3.63 -4.63 -9.61
CA HIS A 619 -3.89 -5.49 -8.46
C HIS A 619 -3.00 -5.13 -7.27
N HIS A 620 -1.71 -4.90 -7.53
CA HIS A 620 -0.71 -4.70 -6.48
C HIS A 620 -0.30 -3.25 -6.28
N GLY A 621 -0.46 -2.41 -7.30
CA GLY A 621 -0.33 -0.96 -7.15
C GLY A 621 -1.55 -0.39 -6.42
N GLN A 622 -1.30 0.61 -5.58
CA GLN A 622 -2.36 1.39 -4.93
C GLN A 622 -2.61 2.70 -5.70
N LEU A 623 -2.31 2.75 -7.00
CA LEU A 623 -2.46 3.98 -7.78
C LEU A 623 -3.93 4.29 -8.04
N ALA A 624 -4.26 5.57 -7.99
CA ALA A 624 -5.52 6.07 -8.53
C ALA A 624 -5.61 5.80 -10.04
N PRO A 625 -6.81 5.54 -10.60
CA PRO A 625 -7.00 5.35 -12.04
C PRO A 625 -6.35 6.43 -12.94
N THR A 626 -6.39 7.70 -12.55
CA THR A 626 -5.72 8.80 -13.28
C THR A 626 -4.20 8.71 -13.23
N ALA A 627 -3.64 8.41 -12.05
CA ALA A 627 -2.21 8.22 -11.88
C ALA A 627 -1.69 7.02 -12.68
N LEU A 628 -2.47 5.93 -12.73
CA LEU A 628 -2.20 4.77 -13.57
C LEU A 628 -2.15 5.14 -15.05
N ALA A 629 -3.16 5.87 -15.57
CA ALA A 629 -3.18 6.31 -16.96
C ALA A 629 -1.95 7.16 -17.32
N SER A 630 -1.55 8.09 -16.46
CA SER A 630 -0.35 8.89 -16.67
C SER A 630 0.94 8.07 -16.64
N LEU A 631 1.04 7.09 -15.73
CA LEU A 631 2.20 6.22 -15.60
C LEU A 631 2.43 5.36 -16.85
N VAL A 632 1.37 4.74 -17.39
CA VAL A 632 1.49 3.83 -18.54
C VAL A 632 1.92 4.55 -19.81
N CYS A 633 1.60 5.85 -19.94
CA CYS A 633 2.10 6.71 -21.02
C CYS A 633 3.61 6.98 -20.97
N ALA A 634 4.29 6.63 -19.87
CA ALA A 634 5.72 6.81 -19.67
C ALA A 634 6.42 5.45 -19.46
N PRO A 635 6.77 4.70 -20.52
CA PRO A 635 7.23 3.31 -20.42
C PRO A 635 8.41 3.08 -19.46
N LYS A 636 9.37 4.01 -19.43
CA LYS A 636 10.52 3.94 -18.50
C LYS A 636 10.10 4.10 -17.04
N ALA A 637 9.18 5.02 -16.75
CA ALA A 637 8.64 5.22 -15.41
C ALA A 637 7.74 4.05 -15.00
N CYS A 638 6.93 3.52 -15.93
CA CYS A 638 6.11 2.33 -15.72
C CYS A 638 6.96 1.11 -15.34
N ALA A 639 8.06 0.86 -16.08
CA ALA A 639 9.00 -0.20 -15.75
C ALA A 639 9.68 0.00 -14.38
N ALA A 640 10.06 1.24 -14.05
CA ALA A 640 10.62 1.56 -12.74
C ALA A 640 9.59 1.38 -11.61
N TYR A 641 8.31 1.70 -11.84
CA TYR A 641 7.24 1.50 -10.87
C TYR A 641 6.99 0.00 -10.62
N LEU A 642 6.94 -0.82 -11.67
CA LEU A 642 6.88 -2.28 -11.54
C LEU A 642 8.04 -2.83 -10.72
N ALA A 643 9.27 -2.37 -11.00
CA ALA A 643 10.46 -2.76 -10.23
C ALA A 643 10.41 -2.29 -8.77
N PHE A 644 9.70 -1.19 -8.48
CA PHE A 644 9.50 -0.63 -7.14
C PHE A 644 8.43 -1.37 -6.32
N LEU A 645 7.40 -1.94 -6.95
CA LEU A 645 6.32 -2.63 -6.25
C LEU A 645 6.81 -3.80 -5.39
N THR A 646 7.80 -4.56 -5.86
CA THR A 646 8.32 -5.72 -5.11
C THR A 646 9.08 -5.31 -3.84
N PRO A 647 10.08 -4.41 -3.88
CA PRO A 647 10.71 -3.87 -2.68
C PRO A 647 9.71 -3.21 -1.71
N LEU A 648 8.73 -2.46 -2.24
CA LEU A 648 7.69 -1.85 -1.41
C LEU A 648 6.86 -2.89 -0.65
N ARG A 649 6.40 -3.94 -1.35
CA ARG A 649 5.66 -5.06 -0.74
C ARG A 649 6.50 -5.78 0.31
N CYS A 650 7.75 -6.08 -0.01
CA CYS A 650 8.69 -6.71 0.92
C CYS A 650 8.90 -5.88 2.18
N PHE A 651 9.08 -4.56 2.04
CA PHE A 651 9.26 -3.65 3.18
C PHE A 651 7.99 -3.53 4.03
N LYS A 652 6.81 -3.34 3.40
CA LYS A 652 5.50 -3.29 4.08
C LYS A 652 5.24 -4.57 4.88
N ALA A 653 5.45 -5.72 4.24
CA ALA A 653 5.12 -7.01 4.83
C ALA A 653 6.11 -7.41 5.93
N ALA A 654 7.39 -6.99 5.84
CA ALA A 654 8.37 -7.24 6.89
C ALA A 654 8.03 -6.56 8.23
N ALA A 655 7.28 -5.45 8.22
CA ALA A 655 6.81 -4.74 9.41
C ALA A 655 7.92 -4.57 10.47
N ALA A 656 7.71 -5.03 11.71
CA ALA A 656 8.71 -4.90 12.78
C ALA A 656 10.01 -5.71 12.56
N LEU A 657 10.05 -6.59 11.56
CA LEU A 657 11.24 -7.33 11.16
C LEU A 657 12.04 -6.65 10.03
N ALA A 658 11.56 -5.52 9.50
CA ALA A 658 12.25 -4.79 8.43
C ALA A 658 13.69 -4.44 8.84
N GLY A 659 14.66 -4.84 8.01
CA GLY A 659 16.08 -4.63 8.25
C GLY A 659 16.73 -3.70 7.24
N ALA A 660 18.06 -3.61 7.32
CA ALA A 660 18.86 -2.78 6.42
C ALA A 660 18.74 -3.20 4.95
N SER A 661 18.54 -4.50 4.66
CA SER A 661 18.34 -5.02 3.31
C SER A 661 17.07 -4.48 2.67
N GLU A 662 15.93 -4.60 3.37
CA GLU A 662 14.65 -4.15 2.86
C GLU A 662 14.63 -2.64 2.64
N VAL A 663 15.28 -1.88 3.54
CA VAL A 663 15.49 -0.44 3.38
C VAL A 663 16.36 -0.13 2.17
N ALA A 664 17.50 -0.81 1.99
CA ALA A 664 18.40 -0.56 0.88
C ALA A 664 17.76 -0.85 -0.48
N ASP A 665 17.06 -1.99 -0.59
CA ASP A 665 16.35 -2.39 -1.81
C ASP A 665 15.23 -1.38 -2.13
N LEU A 666 14.46 -0.98 -1.11
CA LEU A 666 13.40 0.02 -1.28
C LEU A 666 13.97 1.39 -1.67
N LEU A 667 15.06 1.83 -1.04
CA LEU A 667 15.73 3.10 -1.35
C LEU A 667 16.26 3.11 -2.78
N GLN A 668 16.92 2.02 -3.23
CA GLN A 668 17.45 1.91 -4.58
C GLN A 668 16.33 1.96 -5.62
N ALA A 669 15.26 1.18 -5.41
CA ALA A 669 14.11 1.18 -6.31
C ALA A 669 13.38 2.53 -6.31
N THR A 670 13.27 3.17 -5.15
CA THR A 670 12.70 4.51 -5.01
C THR A 670 13.53 5.55 -5.76
N ALA A 671 14.86 5.53 -5.64
CA ALA A 671 15.72 6.46 -6.36
C ALA A 671 15.53 6.37 -7.88
N SER A 672 15.50 5.14 -8.41
CA SER A 672 15.24 4.89 -9.83
C SER A 672 13.84 5.36 -10.27
N LEU A 673 12.82 5.09 -9.45
CA LEU A 673 11.46 5.56 -9.69
C LEU A 673 11.36 7.09 -9.68
N MET A 674 11.93 7.76 -8.68
CA MET A 674 11.88 9.22 -8.56
C MET A 674 12.59 9.90 -9.73
N GLU A 675 13.73 9.37 -10.17
CA GLU A 675 14.45 9.89 -11.34
C GLU A 675 13.63 9.75 -12.63
N THR A 676 13.02 8.58 -12.85
CA THR A 676 12.23 8.32 -14.06
C THR A 676 10.91 9.09 -14.08
N LEU A 677 10.23 9.25 -12.93
CA LEU A 677 9.04 10.10 -12.80
C LEU A 677 9.35 11.58 -13.05
N HIS A 678 10.48 12.07 -12.53
CA HIS A 678 10.92 13.44 -12.77
C HIS A 678 11.21 13.67 -14.26
N LYS A 679 11.95 12.75 -14.91
CA LYS A 679 12.22 12.80 -16.36
C LYS A 679 10.95 12.70 -17.21
N ALA A 680 9.93 11.99 -16.73
CA ALA A 680 8.63 11.88 -17.39
C ALA A 680 7.70 13.08 -17.13
N ASN A 681 8.11 14.05 -16.30
CA ASN A 681 7.30 15.19 -15.88
C ASN A 681 5.96 14.76 -15.24
N LEU A 682 6.00 13.83 -14.30
CA LEU A 682 4.84 13.31 -13.55
C LEU A 682 4.88 13.72 -12.06
N PRO A 683 4.78 15.02 -11.73
CA PRO A 683 4.97 15.52 -10.36
C PRO A 683 3.90 15.05 -9.38
N THR A 684 2.64 14.88 -9.83
CA THR A 684 1.55 14.40 -8.95
C THR A 684 1.82 12.97 -8.49
N LEU A 685 2.17 12.10 -9.43
CA LEU A 685 2.51 10.71 -9.12
C LEU A 685 3.76 10.61 -8.25
N GLN A 686 4.77 11.46 -8.51
CA GLN A 686 5.95 11.55 -7.67
C GLN A 686 5.59 11.92 -6.22
N GLY A 687 4.71 12.89 -6.01
CA GLY A 687 4.21 13.26 -4.69
C GLY A 687 3.44 12.13 -4.01
N LEU A 688 2.49 11.51 -4.71
CA LEU A 688 1.69 10.39 -4.17
C LEU A 688 2.56 9.19 -3.76
N CYS A 689 3.53 8.80 -4.58
CA CYS A 689 4.47 7.73 -4.24
C CYS A 689 5.33 8.07 -3.02
N ARG A 690 5.75 9.35 -2.89
CA ARG A 690 6.51 9.80 -1.72
C ARG A 690 5.68 9.78 -0.44
N ILE A 691 4.43 10.24 -0.48
CA ILE A 691 3.57 10.20 0.70
C ILE A 691 3.23 8.74 1.10
N ASP A 692 2.92 7.85 0.14
CA ASP A 692 2.73 6.43 0.46
C ASP A 692 3.98 5.82 1.11
N LEU A 693 5.18 6.22 0.67
CA LEU A 693 6.44 5.82 1.33
C LEU A 693 6.59 6.41 2.73
N VAL A 694 6.28 7.69 2.95
CA VAL A 694 6.28 8.32 4.28
C VAL A 694 5.38 7.54 5.24
N ASP A 695 4.14 7.27 4.83
CA ASP A 695 3.18 6.52 5.63
C ASP A 695 3.66 5.08 5.90
N THR A 696 4.28 4.47 4.90
CA THR A 696 4.85 3.11 5.01
C THR A 696 5.98 3.07 6.03
N TYR A 697 6.90 4.03 5.97
CA TYR A 697 8.00 4.15 6.93
C TYR A 697 7.48 4.45 8.34
N ASP A 698 6.53 5.38 8.51
CA ASP A 698 5.91 5.69 9.81
C ASP A 698 5.26 4.45 10.45
N GLN A 699 4.49 3.67 9.67
CA GLN A 699 3.87 2.43 10.13
C GLN A 699 4.91 1.38 10.57
N VAL A 700 5.94 1.14 9.74
CA VAL A 700 7.01 0.19 10.05
C VAL A 700 7.81 0.63 11.28
N LEU A 701 8.18 1.90 11.37
CA LEU A 701 8.90 2.47 12.50
C LEU A 701 8.09 2.41 13.79
N LYS A 702 6.78 2.68 13.75
CA LYS A 702 5.89 2.51 14.91
C LYS A 702 5.80 1.06 15.36
N ALA A 703 5.73 0.12 14.41
CA ALA A 703 5.73 -1.31 14.74
C ALA A 703 7.04 -1.73 15.43
N VAL A 704 8.19 -1.25 14.95
CA VAL A 704 9.49 -1.49 15.62
C VAL A 704 9.55 -0.81 16.98
N LEU A 705 9.06 0.43 17.11
CA LEU A 705 9.05 1.16 18.37
C LEU A 705 8.24 0.42 19.46
N ILE A 706 7.08 -0.14 19.11
CA ILE A 706 6.29 -0.96 20.04
C ILE A 706 7.12 -2.15 20.54
N ASP A 707 7.82 -2.85 19.65
CA ASP A 707 8.71 -3.95 20.04
C ASP A 707 9.91 -3.48 20.90
N VAL A 708 10.47 -2.29 20.65
CA VAL A 708 11.51 -1.68 21.50
C VAL A 708 10.98 -1.46 22.91
N VAL A 709 9.79 -0.88 23.04
CA VAL A 709 9.16 -0.57 24.34
C VAL A 709 8.83 -1.84 25.11
N ASP A 710 8.26 -2.84 24.43
CA ASP A 710 7.81 -4.09 25.06
C ASP A 710 8.97 -5.01 25.47
N ARG A 711 9.99 -5.16 24.61
CA ARG A 711 11.07 -6.14 24.82
C ARG A 711 12.30 -5.54 25.49
N ARG A 712 12.49 -4.22 25.37
CA ARG A 712 13.69 -3.49 25.83
C ARG A 712 15.01 -4.12 25.37
N ASP A 713 15.00 -4.69 24.17
CA ASP A 713 16.16 -5.35 23.57
C ASP A 713 17.05 -4.34 22.80
N PRO A 714 18.36 -4.24 23.12
CA PRO A 714 19.26 -3.33 22.44
C PRO A 714 19.34 -3.54 20.92
N SER A 715 19.24 -4.78 20.44
CA SER A 715 19.34 -5.04 18.99
C SER A 715 18.14 -4.49 18.22
N THR A 716 16.96 -4.55 18.83
CA THR A 716 15.72 -3.97 18.30
C THR A 716 15.77 -2.44 18.30
N HIS A 717 16.36 -1.83 19.34
CA HIS A 717 16.59 -0.38 19.39
C HIS A 717 17.58 0.08 18.29
N GLN A 718 18.66 -0.66 18.06
CA GLN A 718 19.60 -0.34 16.98
C GLN A 718 18.93 -0.41 15.60
N ARG A 719 18.11 -1.44 15.36
CA ARG A 719 17.31 -1.54 14.14
C ARG A 719 16.36 -0.35 13.96
N TYR A 720 15.73 0.14 15.04
CA TYR A 720 14.90 1.34 14.98
C TYR A 720 15.68 2.58 14.49
N LEU A 721 16.90 2.77 15.00
CA LEU A 721 17.80 3.83 14.57
C LEU A 721 18.28 3.66 13.10
N ASP A 722 18.52 2.43 12.67
CA ASP A 722 18.90 2.11 11.28
C ASP A 722 17.76 2.44 10.31
N LEU A 723 16.53 2.08 10.65
CA LEU A 723 15.35 2.42 9.86
C LEU A 723 15.15 3.94 9.77
N LEU A 724 15.34 4.69 10.87
CA LEU A 724 15.30 6.15 10.86
C LEU A 724 16.38 6.76 9.94
N SER A 725 17.57 6.18 9.96
CA SER A 725 18.67 6.61 9.08
C SER A 725 18.34 6.35 7.61
N GLY A 726 17.74 5.19 7.32
CA GLY A 726 17.19 4.86 6.01
C GLY A 726 16.11 5.83 5.56
N TRP A 727 15.23 6.25 6.46
CA TRP A 727 14.19 7.22 6.15
C TRP A 727 14.74 8.60 5.85
N ILE A 728 15.77 9.05 6.57
CA ILE A 728 16.51 10.28 6.24
C ILE A 728 17.17 10.17 4.85
N ALA A 729 17.76 9.01 4.52
CA ALA A 729 18.32 8.78 3.18
C ALA A 729 17.25 8.84 2.09
N PHE A 730 16.05 8.32 2.35
CA PHE A 730 14.89 8.49 1.45
C PHE A 730 14.58 9.98 1.25
N ALA A 731 14.56 10.77 2.32
CA ALA A 731 14.26 12.19 2.19
C ALA A 731 15.30 12.96 1.35
N GLN A 732 16.55 12.54 1.40
CA GLN A 732 17.65 13.09 0.61
C GLN A 732 17.54 12.78 -0.90
N LEU A 733 16.65 11.89 -1.33
CA LEU A 733 16.34 11.68 -2.75
C LEU A 733 15.49 12.82 -3.37
N SER A 734 15.18 13.84 -2.59
CA SER A 734 14.43 15.03 -3.03
C SER A 734 15.30 16.27 -3.12
N THR A 735 14.76 17.33 -3.71
CA THR A 735 15.41 18.64 -3.69
C THR A 735 15.27 19.25 -2.30
N LEU A 736 16.39 19.49 -1.64
CA LEU A 736 16.46 20.08 -0.30
C LEU A 736 17.11 21.47 -0.37
N SER A 737 16.62 22.39 0.45
CA SER A 737 17.34 23.64 0.73
C SER A 737 18.65 23.36 1.49
N ALA A 738 19.57 24.32 1.48
CA ALA A 738 20.82 24.20 2.23
C ALA A 738 20.58 23.97 3.74
N THR A 739 19.54 24.63 4.29
CA THR A 739 19.12 24.52 5.68
C THR A 739 18.58 23.13 6.00
N GLU A 740 17.66 22.59 5.19
CA GLU A 740 17.11 21.24 5.38
C GLU A 740 18.20 20.18 5.27
N ALA A 741 19.07 20.29 4.25
CA ALA A 741 20.19 19.36 4.10
C ALA A 741 21.15 19.41 5.30
N ALA A 742 21.37 20.58 5.91
CA ALA A 742 22.16 20.71 7.12
C ALA A 742 21.46 20.10 8.35
N ALA A 743 20.15 20.32 8.51
CA ALA A 743 19.35 19.72 9.58
C ALA A 743 19.38 18.19 9.53
N LEU A 744 19.12 17.59 8.35
CA LEU A 744 19.17 16.13 8.19
C LEU A 744 20.56 15.54 8.50
N ARG A 745 21.65 16.22 8.12
CA ARG A 745 23.01 15.82 8.53
C ARG A 745 23.20 15.90 10.04
N SER A 746 22.61 16.89 10.69
CA SER A 746 22.64 17.01 12.15
C SER A 746 21.91 15.86 12.83
N PHE A 747 20.72 15.50 12.34
CA PHE A 747 19.96 14.37 12.84
C PHE A 747 20.69 13.02 12.64
N LEU A 748 21.37 12.82 11.51
CA LEU A 748 22.21 11.62 11.31
C LEU A 748 23.38 11.56 12.32
N ARG A 749 24.02 12.70 12.62
CA ARG A 749 25.05 12.77 13.67
C ARG A 749 24.47 12.49 15.06
N TRP A 750 23.25 12.94 15.32
CA TRP A 750 22.53 12.63 16.56
C TRP A 750 22.22 11.14 16.67
N ILE A 751 21.70 10.50 15.61
CA ILE A 751 21.45 9.06 15.59
C ILE A 751 22.75 8.30 15.89
N GLU A 752 23.85 8.64 15.21
CA GLU A 752 25.15 8.01 15.46
C GLU A 752 25.63 8.21 16.90
N HIS A 753 25.41 9.37 17.50
CA HIS A 753 25.73 9.62 18.90
C HIS A 753 24.91 8.73 19.85
N VAL A 754 23.60 8.62 19.62
CA VAL A 754 22.66 7.83 20.44
C VAL A 754 22.92 6.32 20.35
N ARG A 755 23.48 5.82 19.24
CA ARG A 755 23.85 4.39 19.11
C ARG A 755 24.78 3.90 20.21
N TYR A 756 25.60 4.78 20.79
CA TYR A 756 26.55 4.45 21.85
C TYR A 756 26.05 4.81 23.25
N GLN A 757 24.84 5.36 23.37
CA GLN A 757 24.22 5.70 24.65
C GLN A 757 23.32 4.56 25.17
N PRO A 758 23.05 4.50 26.48
CA PRO A 758 22.02 3.63 27.03
C PRO A 758 20.65 3.93 26.39
N MET A 759 19.82 2.89 26.26
CA MET A 759 18.44 3.07 25.79
C MET A 759 17.67 3.97 26.78
N PRO A 760 16.88 4.95 26.29
CA PRO A 760 16.17 5.89 27.15
C PRO A 760 15.11 5.20 28.02
N ASP A 761 14.77 5.83 29.14
CA ASP A 761 13.82 5.29 30.11
C ASP A 761 12.39 5.27 29.59
N ASN A 762 12.03 6.19 28.69
CA ASN A 762 10.77 6.24 27.98
C ASN A 762 10.95 6.78 26.55
N PHE A 763 9.91 6.66 25.73
CA PHE A 763 9.87 7.15 24.35
C PHE A 763 8.71 8.15 24.16
N LEU A 764 8.45 9.00 25.15
CA LEU A 764 7.40 10.01 25.09
C LEU A 764 7.75 11.12 24.08
N LEU A 765 6.74 11.81 23.56
CA LEU A 765 6.93 12.97 22.68
C LEU A 765 7.27 14.26 23.44
N GLU A 766 7.03 14.28 24.75
CA GLU A 766 7.25 15.42 25.65
C GLU A 766 8.72 15.86 25.73
N LEU A 767 8.94 17.17 25.72
CA LEU A 767 10.16 17.77 26.25
C LEU A 767 10.09 17.74 27.78
N LYS A 768 11.23 17.67 28.46
CA LYS A 768 11.25 17.87 29.93
C LYS A 768 10.72 19.26 30.29
N GLU A 769 10.09 19.37 31.46
CA GLU A 769 9.50 20.62 31.96
C GLU A 769 10.49 21.80 31.91
N ASP A 770 11.74 21.59 32.27
CA ASP A 770 12.80 22.61 32.23
C ASP A 770 13.09 23.10 30.81
N MET A 771 13.03 22.20 29.83
CA MET A 771 13.15 22.53 28.41
C MET A 771 11.91 23.24 27.87
N VAL A 772 10.72 22.84 28.30
CA VAL A 772 9.44 23.51 27.98
C VAL A 772 9.43 24.95 28.49
N GLU A 773 9.85 25.19 29.74
CA GLU A 773 9.95 26.53 30.30
C GLU A 773 10.91 27.43 29.51
N CYS A 774 11.99 26.85 28.95
CA CYS A 774 13.01 27.60 28.20
C CYS A 774 12.65 27.83 26.73
N LEU A 775 12.02 26.85 26.08
CA LEU A 775 11.87 26.78 24.62
C LEU A 775 10.41 26.88 24.16
N GLY A 776 9.45 26.71 25.08
CA GLY A 776 8.02 26.62 24.82
C GLY A 776 7.57 25.24 24.34
N ASP A 777 6.28 24.94 24.55
CA ASP A 777 5.63 23.67 24.16
C ASP A 777 5.75 23.35 22.66
N ASP A 778 5.94 24.38 21.83
CA ASP A 778 5.94 24.29 20.37
C ASP A 778 7.32 24.03 19.76
N PHE A 779 8.39 23.91 20.56
CA PHE A 779 9.76 23.89 20.02
C PHE A 779 10.10 22.64 19.17
N LEU A 780 9.47 21.49 19.45
CA LEU A 780 9.62 20.27 18.64
C LEU A 780 8.79 20.29 17.34
N ARG A 781 8.13 21.41 17.00
CA ARG A 781 7.52 21.56 15.68
C ARG A 781 8.60 21.70 14.60
N TRP A 782 8.41 21.00 13.49
CA TRP A 782 9.40 21.00 12.40
C TRP A 782 9.68 22.40 11.84
N GLN A 783 8.67 23.28 11.84
CA GLN A 783 8.80 24.68 11.40
C GLN A 783 9.79 25.48 12.25
N VAL A 784 10.00 25.07 13.50
CA VAL A 784 10.91 25.73 14.46
C VAL A 784 12.28 25.07 14.43
N LEU A 785 12.34 23.73 14.55
CA LEU A 785 13.60 23.02 14.74
C LEU A 785 14.42 22.85 13.44
N ILE A 786 13.80 22.55 12.30
CA ILE A 786 14.54 22.33 11.04
C ILE A 786 15.36 23.55 10.61
N PRO A 787 14.85 24.79 10.69
CA PRO A 787 15.62 25.98 10.34
C PRO A 787 16.93 26.17 11.13
N ILE A 788 17.02 25.64 12.35
CA ILE A 788 18.13 25.89 13.28
C ILE A 788 18.99 24.65 13.57
N ALA A 789 18.45 23.44 13.40
CA ALA A 789 19.11 22.17 13.75
C ALA A 789 20.46 21.95 13.03
N GLY A 790 20.62 22.53 11.83
CA GLY A 790 21.87 22.44 11.07
C GLY A 790 23.08 23.07 11.76
N ASN A 791 22.85 24.03 12.67
CA ASN A 791 23.90 24.73 13.42
C ASN A 791 24.15 24.13 14.81
N MET A 792 23.36 23.12 15.20
CA MET A 792 23.48 22.45 16.49
C MET A 792 24.41 21.24 16.40
N MET A 793 25.14 20.98 17.47
CA MET A 793 25.84 19.72 17.72
C MET A 793 24.86 18.67 18.25
N PRO A 794 25.15 17.36 18.17
CA PRO A 794 24.26 16.30 18.64
C PRO A 794 23.74 16.50 20.08
N ASP A 795 24.58 16.96 20.99
CA ASP A 795 24.26 17.22 22.40
C ASP A 795 23.46 18.50 22.62
N GLN A 796 23.35 19.37 21.61
CA GLN A 796 22.57 20.61 21.65
C GLN A 796 21.17 20.47 21.06
N LEU A 797 20.89 19.36 20.37
CA LEU A 797 19.56 19.11 19.84
C LEU A 797 18.60 18.82 20.99
N PRO A 798 17.39 19.41 21.00
CA PRO A 798 16.42 19.30 22.09
C PRO A 798 15.69 17.94 22.10
N MET A 799 16.32 16.88 21.59
CA MET A 799 15.71 15.56 21.42
C MET A 799 16.32 14.59 22.42
N GLU A 800 15.47 13.93 23.19
CA GLU A 800 15.83 12.97 24.24
C GLU A 800 15.75 11.53 23.76
N ASN A 801 14.87 11.25 22.81
CA ASN A 801 14.65 9.91 22.30
C ASN A 801 14.31 9.89 20.80
N ALA A 802 14.47 8.71 20.20
CA ALA A 802 14.33 8.54 18.76
C ALA A 802 12.86 8.64 18.26
N HIS A 803 11.86 8.55 19.16
CA HIS A 803 10.45 8.76 18.79
C HIS A 803 10.14 10.25 18.54
N GLN A 804 10.77 11.17 19.26
CA GLN A 804 10.65 12.60 18.97
C GLN A 804 11.21 12.94 17.57
N LEU A 805 12.39 12.41 17.22
CA LEU A 805 12.96 12.59 15.88
C LEU A 805 12.07 11.94 14.79
N HIS A 806 11.56 10.74 15.04
CA HIS A 806 10.59 10.09 14.16
C HIS A 806 9.40 11.01 13.87
N ASN A 807 8.71 11.49 14.91
CA ASN A 807 7.53 12.33 14.74
C ASN A 807 7.84 13.66 14.02
N LEU A 808 8.97 14.29 14.36
CA LEU A 808 9.46 15.48 13.68
C LEU A 808 9.66 15.24 12.17
N LEU A 809 10.36 14.16 11.82
CA LEU A 809 10.62 13.79 10.42
C LEU A 809 9.33 13.45 9.68
N HIS A 810 8.42 12.71 10.31
CA HIS A 810 7.13 12.37 9.73
C HIS A 810 6.34 13.63 9.34
N GLN A 811 6.18 14.56 10.28
CA GLN A 811 5.44 15.81 10.04
C GLN A 811 6.10 16.67 8.96
N TRP A 812 7.43 16.81 8.99
CA TRP A 812 8.16 17.55 7.96
C TRP A 812 8.04 16.89 6.58
N MET A 813 8.22 15.56 6.48
CA MET A 813 8.17 14.87 5.20
C MET A 813 6.79 14.90 4.55
N LEU A 814 5.70 14.81 5.34
CA LEU A 814 4.34 15.01 4.83
C LEU A 814 4.16 16.42 4.24
N ALA A 815 4.73 17.44 4.88
CA ALA A 815 4.68 18.81 4.37
C ALA A 815 5.58 19.01 3.13
N HIS A 816 6.78 18.44 3.14
CA HIS A 816 7.79 18.58 2.08
C HIS A 816 7.42 17.82 0.80
N PHE A 817 6.85 16.62 0.93
CA PHE A 817 6.45 15.78 -0.22
C PHE A 817 5.03 15.99 -0.70
N ARG A 818 4.38 17.08 -0.26
CA ARG A 818 3.02 17.45 -0.68
C ARG A 818 2.84 17.33 -2.20
N ALA A 819 1.84 16.55 -2.62
CA ALA A 819 1.48 16.47 -4.03
C ALA A 819 0.88 17.81 -4.47
N HIS A 820 1.33 18.33 -5.61
CA HIS A 820 0.77 19.57 -6.15
C HIS A 820 -0.64 19.29 -6.68
N SER A 821 -1.61 20.13 -6.30
CA SER A 821 -2.99 20.11 -6.81
C SER A 821 -3.06 20.69 -8.23
N GLY A 822 -2.37 20.06 -9.18
CA GLY A 822 -2.24 20.50 -10.56
C GLY A 822 -3.42 20.09 -11.46
N SER A 823 -3.35 20.45 -12.74
CA SER A 823 -4.36 20.12 -13.76
C SER A 823 -4.50 18.61 -14.03
N GLU A 824 -3.56 17.79 -13.54
CA GLU A 824 -3.53 16.33 -13.67
C GLU A 824 -4.60 15.61 -12.82
N LEU A 825 -5.09 16.25 -11.74
CA LEU A 825 -6.14 15.69 -10.89
C LEU A 825 -7.54 15.90 -11.48
N PRO A 826 -8.50 14.97 -11.26
CA PRO A 826 -9.89 15.14 -11.67
C PRO A 826 -10.49 16.46 -11.20
N ALA A 827 -11.32 17.08 -12.03
CA ALA A 827 -11.92 18.37 -11.70
C ALA A 827 -12.75 18.35 -10.40
N PRO A 828 -13.58 17.32 -10.12
CA PRO A 828 -14.30 17.21 -8.85
C PRO A 828 -13.35 17.12 -7.65
N LEU A 829 -12.24 16.39 -7.75
CA LEU A 829 -11.24 16.30 -6.69
C LEU A 829 -10.56 17.65 -6.42
N ARG A 830 -10.18 18.39 -7.46
CA ARG A 830 -9.61 19.73 -7.30
C ARG A 830 -10.58 20.67 -6.58
N LYS A 831 -11.87 20.62 -6.94
CA LYS A 831 -12.91 21.39 -6.26
C LYS A 831 -13.02 21.00 -4.78
N LEU A 832 -12.99 19.70 -4.47
CA LEU A 832 -13.01 19.21 -3.10
C LEU A 832 -11.80 19.67 -2.28
N ILE A 833 -10.59 19.61 -2.83
CA ILE A 833 -9.36 20.11 -2.19
C ILE A 833 -9.47 21.62 -1.92
N ASN A 834 -9.95 22.40 -2.90
CA ASN A 834 -10.12 23.84 -2.74
C ASN A 834 -11.18 24.19 -1.67
N ILE A 835 -12.20 23.36 -1.48
CA ILE A 835 -13.18 23.53 -0.38
C ILE A 835 -12.54 23.17 0.96
N ALA A 836 -11.68 22.15 0.99
CA ALA A 836 -10.98 21.69 2.17
C ALA A 836 -9.80 22.60 2.58
N ASP A 837 -9.34 23.49 1.71
CA ASP A 837 -8.31 24.49 2.02
C ASP A 837 -8.68 25.31 3.27
N GLY A 838 -7.68 25.73 4.03
CA GLY A 838 -7.89 26.52 5.24
C GLY A 838 -8.09 28.02 5.00
N PHE A 839 -8.66 28.67 6.00
CA PHE A 839 -8.75 30.13 6.10
C PHE A 839 -7.38 30.68 6.55
N GLY A 840 -6.36 30.72 5.68
CA GLY A 840 -4.99 31.13 6.10
C GLY A 840 -3.85 30.74 5.16
N ASP A 841 -2.63 30.66 5.72
CA ASP A 841 -1.34 30.62 5.01
C ASP A 841 -0.90 29.28 4.41
N ALA A 842 -1.54 28.19 4.80
CA ALA A 842 -1.24 26.84 4.31
C ALA A 842 -2.44 26.27 3.55
N ARG A 843 -2.15 25.59 2.44
CA ARG A 843 -3.16 24.89 1.64
C ARG A 843 -3.32 23.47 2.13
N SER A 844 -4.52 22.94 2.01
CA SER A 844 -4.78 21.53 2.13
C SER A 844 -4.03 20.80 1.04
N CYS A 845 -3.41 19.70 1.42
CA CYS A 845 -2.67 18.86 0.50
C CYS A 845 -3.34 17.51 0.37
N LEU A 846 -3.30 16.99 -0.85
CA LEU A 846 -3.65 15.61 -1.11
C LEU A 846 -2.54 14.74 -0.51
N LEU A 847 -2.84 14.03 0.59
CA LEU A 847 -1.90 13.07 1.18
C LEU A 847 -1.95 11.77 0.42
N ARG A 848 -3.17 11.25 0.21
CA ARG A 848 -3.35 9.93 -0.36
C ARG A 848 -4.40 9.96 -1.45
N LEU A 849 -4.08 9.33 -2.57
CA LEU A 849 -5.05 9.05 -3.63
C LEU A 849 -4.75 7.66 -4.19
N THR A 850 -5.58 6.72 -3.78
CA THR A 850 -5.55 5.32 -4.21
C THR A 850 -6.83 4.96 -4.95
N ARG A 851 -6.98 3.71 -5.37
CA ARG A 851 -8.21 3.22 -6.03
C ARG A 851 -9.48 3.39 -5.19
N ASN A 852 -9.38 3.34 -3.86
CA ASN A 852 -10.55 3.33 -2.97
C ASN A 852 -10.45 4.28 -1.78
N ILE A 853 -9.31 4.94 -1.58
CA ILE A 853 -9.10 5.90 -0.49
C ILE A 853 -8.56 7.20 -1.06
N LEU A 854 -9.18 8.30 -0.63
CA LEU A 854 -8.71 9.65 -0.83
C LEU A 854 -8.49 10.28 0.56
N GLU A 855 -7.34 10.90 0.79
CA GLU A 855 -7.05 11.61 2.04
C GLU A 855 -6.54 13.02 1.76
N ILE A 856 -7.19 14.00 2.38
CA ILE A 856 -6.83 15.42 2.30
C ILE A 856 -6.39 15.87 3.69
N SER A 857 -5.12 16.28 3.82
CA SER A 857 -4.61 16.90 5.04
C SER A 857 -5.24 18.26 5.23
N LEU A 858 -5.56 18.58 6.48
CA LEU A 858 -6.10 19.86 6.89
C LEU A 858 -5.01 20.61 7.66
N PRO A 859 -4.41 21.65 7.07
CA PRO A 859 -3.39 22.43 7.74
C PRO A 859 -4.00 23.29 8.86
N PHE A 860 -3.14 23.71 9.79
CA PHE A 860 -3.46 24.60 10.91
C PHE A 860 -4.49 24.06 11.91
N VAL A 861 -4.65 22.74 11.96
CA VAL A 861 -5.17 22.05 13.13
C VAL A 861 -3.99 21.64 13.99
N VAL A 862 -4.06 21.92 15.29
CA VAL A 862 -2.88 22.08 16.15
C VAL A 862 -1.97 20.85 16.22
N HIS A 863 -2.42 19.61 15.94
CA HIS A 863 -1.49 18.47 15.85
C HIS A 863 -1.72 17.36 14.79
N LYS A 864 -2.92 17.08 14.28
CA LYS A 864 -3.15 16.35 13.01
C LYS A 864 -4.63 16.44 12.66
N ALA A 865 -4.96 16.76 11.42
CA ALA A 865 -6.32 16.58 10.93
C ALA A 865 -6.35 16.21 9.45
N SER A 866 -7.30 15.35 9.09
CA SER A 866 -7.52 14.97 7.71
C SER A 866 -8.97 14.59 7.44
N PHE A 867 -9.36 14.72 6.18
CA PHE A 867 -10.54 14.08 5.62
C PHE A 867 -10.12 12.83 4.87
N LEU A 868 -10.53 11.66 5.34
CA LEU A 868 -10.33 10.39 4.68
C LEU A 868 -11.66 9.89 4.10
N PHE A 869 -11.71 9.76 2.78
CA PHE A 869 -12.87 9.32 2.02
C PHE A 869 -12.68 7.90 1.52
N ASN A 870 -13.72 7.09 1.62
CA ASN A 870 -13.84 5.82 0.90
C ASN A 870 -15.26 5.68 0.28
N GLU A 871 -15.57 4.51 -0.27
CA GLU A 871 -16.85 4.24 -0.95
C GLU A 871 -18.09 4.61 -0.11
N LYS A 872 -18.02 4.36 1.21
CA LYS A 872 -19.20 4.36 2.10
C LYS A 872 -19.15 5.42 3.20
N GLU A 873 -17.96 5.85 3.58
CA GLU A 873 -17.77 6.78 4.69
C GLU A 873 -16.77 7.89 4.40
N LEU A 874 -17.03 9.03 5.02
CA LEU A 874 -16.05 10.08 5.28
C LEU A 874 -15.63 9.93 6.74
N ILE A 875 -14.35 9.66 6.97
CA ILE A 875 -13.73 9.69 8.29
C ILE A 875 -13.04 11.02 8.44
N VAL A 876 -13.39 11.74 9.50
CA VAL A 876 -12.71 12.97 9.89
C VAL A 876 -11.85 12.64 11.10
N GLU A 877 -10.55 12.86 10.97
CA GLU A 877 -9.58 12.73 12.06
C GLU A 877 -9.25 14.13 12.57
N PHE A 878 -9.32 14.33 13.89
CA PHE A 878 -8.86 15.55 14.54
C PHE A 878 -8.17 15.21 15.85
N ALA A 879 -6.87 15.49 15.95
CA ALA A 879 -6.08 15.31 17.16
C ALA A 879 -5.95 16.62 17.94
N GLU A 880 -6.05 16.51 19.27
CA GLU A 880 -5.61 17.55 20.19
C GLU A 880 -4.09 17.71 20.19
N LEU A 881 -3.64 18.77 20.86
CA LEU A 881 -2.24 18.90 21.24
C LEU A 881 -1.80 17.70 22.10
N PRO A 882 -0.56 17.20 21.94
CA PRO A 882 -0.03 16.14 22.78
C PRO A 882 -0.19 16.50 24.25
N ASN A 883 -0.60 15.54 25.06
CA ASN A 883 -0.72 15.65 26.52
C ASN A 883 -1.80 16.62 27.01
N ALA A 884 -2.76 17.00 26.17
CA ALA A 884 -4.00 17.58 26.65
C ALA A 884 -4.63 16.61 27.69
N PRO A 885 -4.82 17.03 28.95
CA PRO A 885 -5.42 16.16 29.94
C PRO A 885 -6.87 15.87 29.55
N GLU A 886 -7.42 14.73 29.97
CA GLU A 886 -8.77 14.32 29.58
C GLU A 886 -9.83 15.37 29.94
N GLU A 887 -9.61 16.10 31.03
CA GLU A 887 -10.44 17.21 31.48
C GLU A 887 -10.44 18.45 30.56
N ASP A 888 -9.42 18.65 29.72
CA ASP A 888 -9.23 19.86 28.91
C ASP A 888 -9.31 19.63 27.39
N ILE A 889 -10.07 18.60 26.96
CA ILE A 889 -10.32 18.30 25.56
C ILE A 889 -11.64 18.90 25.05
N GLY A 890 -12.07 20.04 25.61
CA GLY A 890 -13.36 20.67 25.33
C GLY A 890 -13.61 20.97 23.85
N ARG A 891 -12.58 21.22 23.05
CA ARG A 891 -12.70 21.34 21.59
C ARG A 891 -13.25 20.08 20.92
N LEU A 892 -12.76 18.91 21.32
CA LEU A 892 -13.25 17.63 20.79
C LEU A 892 -14.72 17.43 21.14
N HIS A 893 -15.13 17.83 22.36
CA HIS A 893 -16.53 17.82 22.78
C HIS A 893 -17.42 18.74 21.93
N VAL A 894 -16.94 19.96 21.62
CA VAL A 894 -17.67 20.91 20.77
C VAL A 894 -17.81 20.40 19.34
N PHE A 895 -16.76 19.83 18.75
CA PHE A 895 -16.85 19.23 17.41
C PHE A 895 -17.79 18.03 17.37
N GLU A 896 -17.75 17.17 18.39
CA GLU A 896 -18.69 16.07 18.52
C GLU A 896 -20.13 16.59 18.57
N ALA A 897 -20.41 17.59 19.42
CA ALA A 897 -21.74 18.19 19.57
C ALA A 897 -22.25 18.83 18.26
N LEU A 898 -21.41 19.61 17.58
CA LEU A 898 -21.76 20.26 16.32
C LEU A 898 -21.96 19.23 15.20
N ALA A 899 -21.09 18.23 15.08
CA ALA A 899 -21.23 17.15 14.11
C ALA A 899 -22.56 16.39 14.27
N LEU A 900 -22.97 16.12 15.52
CA LEU A 900 -24.27 15.52 15.83
C LEU A 900 -25.44 16.43 15.40
N ARG A 901 -25.36 17.75 15.60
CA ARG A 901 -26.40 18.67 15.11
C ARG A 901 -26.44 18.81 13.59
N ILE A 902 -25.29 18.76 12.92
CA ILE A 902 -25.21 18.82 11.46
C ILE A 902 -26.05 17.71 10.82
N VAL A 903 -25.97 16.48 11.35
CA VAL A 903 -26.77 15.36 10.84
C VAL A 903 -28.25 15.46 11.18
N GLU A 904 -28.62 16.09 12.31
CA GLU A 904 -30.02 16.41 12.62
C GLU A 904 -30.60 17.45 11.64
N TRP A 905 -29.81 18.46 11.26
CA TRP A 905 -30.21 19.48 10.30
C TRP A 905 -30.26 18.97 8.85
N LYS A 906 -29.56 17.88 8.56
CA LYS A 906 -29.44 17.21 7.25
C LYS A 906 -29.59 15.68 7.41
N PRO A 907 -30.85 15.16 7.47
CA PRO A 907 -31.14 13.76 7.84
C PRO A 907 -30.65 12.69 6.85
N ILE A 908 -30.06 13.09 5.73
CA ILE A 908 -29.45 12.19 4.75
C ILE A 908 -28.08 11.67 5.22
N TRP A 909 -27.52 12.27 6.27
CA TRP A 909 -26.24 11.89 6.86
C TRP A 909 -26.43 11.22 8.23
N ARG A 910 -25.47 10.37 8.59
CA ARG A 910 -25.33 9.73 9.89
C ARG A 910 -23.90 9.91 10.36
N VAL A 911 -23.69 10.21 11.65
CA VAL A 911 -22.37 10.30 12.26
C VAL A 911 -22.23 9.26 13.38
N SER A 912 -21.03 8.69 13.51
CA SER A 912 -20.61 7.91 14.68
C SER A 912 -19.30 8.50 15.21
N PRO A 913 -19.32 9.25 16.33
CA PRO A 913 -18.12 9.79 16.94
C PRO A 913 -17.40 8.71 17.77
N ASN A 914 -16.07 8.78 17.82
CA ASN A 914 -15.23 7.96 18.69
C ASN A 914 -14.01 8.76 19.13
N ARG A 915 -13.74 8.81 20.43
CA ARG A 915 -12.55 9.47 21.01
C ARG A 915 -11.57 8.42 21.50
N VAL A 916 -10.30 8.57 21.13
CA VAL A 916 -9.23 7.62 21.48
C VAL A 916 -8.03 8.40 21.97
N CYS A 917 -7.45 7.98 23.10
CA CYS A 917 -6.14 8.45 23.54
C CYS A 917 -5.09 7.41 23.15
N GLN A 918 -4.13 7.81 22.29
CA GLN A 918 -3.01 6.96 21.89
C GLN A 918 -1.70 7.70 22.13
N LEU A 919 -0.83 7.10 22.96
CA LEU A 919 0.50 7.65 23.30
C LEU A 919 0.44 9.11 23.83
N GLY A 920 -0.59 9.45 24.60
CA GLY A 920 -0.77 10.80 25.19
C GLY A 920 -1.52 11.79 24.31
N THR A 921 -1.92 11.41 23.10
CA THR A 921 -2.68 12.29 22.19
C THR A 921 -4.14 11.85 22.10
N TRP A 922 -5.05 12.76 22.45
CA TRP A 922 -6.49 12.58 22.24
C TRP A 922 -6.88 12.87 20.79
N THR A 923 -7.57 11.92 20.16
CA THR A 923 -8.05 12.04 18.77
C THR A 923 -9.54 11.77 18.71
N LEU A 924 -10.29 12.66 18.06
CA LEU A 924 -11.67 12.48 17.67
C LEU A 924 -11.74 11.93 16.25
N PHE A 925 -12.43 10.81 16.09
CA PHE A 925 -12.81 10.23 14.80
C PHE A 925 -14.31 10.42 14.59
N LEU A 926 -14.69 11.17 13.56
CA LEU A 926 -16.09 11.30 13.12
C LEU A 926 -16.30 10.45 11.87
N ARG A 927 -17.05 9.36 11.99
CA ARG A 927 -17.40 8.49 10.85
C ARG A 927 -18.76 8.89 10.30
N MET A 928 -18.75 9.52 9.14
CA MET A 928 -19.92 10.03 8.44
C MET A 928 -20.34 9.07 7.34
N GLN A 929 -21.62 8.74 7.25
CA GLN A 929 -22.21 7.86 6.24
C GLN A 929 -23.55 8.43 5.74
N ARG A 930 -24.03 7.95 4.60
CA ARG A 930 -25.41 8.24 4.17
C ARG A 930 -26.41 7.32 4.89
N THR A 931 -27.59 7.83 5.21
CA THR A 931 -28.64 7.04 5.89
C THR A 931 -29.28 5.98 5.01
N ASP A 932 -29.25 6.15 3.68
CA ASP A 932 -29.75 5.18 2.69
C ASP A 932 -28.75 4.07 2.34
N GLY A 933 -27.51 4.13 2.85
CA GLY A 933 -26.44 3.19 2.52
C GLY A 933 -25.91 3.31 1.09
N ALA A 934 -26.32 4.34 0.33
CA ALA A 934 -25.81 4.60 -1.01
C ALA A 934 -24.39 5.20 -0.99
N ARG A 935 -23.73 5.22 -2.16
CA ARG A 935 -22.44 5.91 -2.35
C ARG A 935 -22.60 7.42 -2.23
N TRP A 936 -21.55 8.10 -1.79
CA TRP A 936 -21.50 9.56 -1.77
C TRP A 936 -21.72 10.14 -3.16
N GLN A 937 -22.48 11.24 -3.26
CA GLN A 937 -22.53 12.05 -4.47
C GLN A 937 -21.56 13.22 -4.30
N ALA A 938 -20.96 13.69 -5.39
CA ALA A 938 -19.96 14.76 -5.34
C ALA A 938 -20.49 16.02 -4.61
N GLU A 939 -21.73 16.42 -4.88
CA GLU A 939 -22.32 17.62 -4.27
C GLU A 939 -22.62 17.46 -2.77
N ASP A 940 -23.07 16.27 -2.35
CA ASP A 940 -23.26 15.97 -0.92
C ASP A 940 -21.92 16.02 -0.18
N LEU A 941 -20.86 15.52 -0.82
CA LEU A 941 -19.51 15.53 -0.27
C LEU A 941 -18.94 16.93 -0.15
N HIS A 942 -19.07 17.75 -1.20
CA HIS A 942 -18.67 19.16 -1.18
C HIS A 942 -19.37 19.92 -0.04
N GLN A 943 -20.68 19.72 0.12
CA GLN A 943 -21.44 20.37 1.18
C GLN A 943 -20.98 19.90 2.57
N LEU A 944 -20.82 18.60 2.79
CA LEU A 944 -20.39 18.07 4.08
C LEU A 944 -18.99 18.55 4.46
N VAL A 945 -18.04 18.51 3.52
CA VAL A 945 -16.67 19.00 3.73
C VAL A 945 -16.66 20.49 4.04
N LEU A 946 -17.45 21.30 3.33
CA LEU A 946 -17.58 22.72 3.61
C LEU A 946 -18.08 22.98 5.04
N TRP A 947 -19.09 22.24 5.49
CA TRP A 947 -19.65 22.39 6.85
C TRP A 947 -18.63 21.99 7.93
N LEU A 948 -17.91 20.89 7.73
CA LEU A 948 -16.85 20.46 8.64
C LEU A 948 -15.67 21.45 8.63
N ARG A 949 -15.34 22.01 7.47
CA ARG A 949 -14.29 23.02 7.35
C ARG A 949 -14.62 24.29 8.13
N VAL A 950 -15.89 24.71 8.15
CA VAL A 950 -16.33 25.79 9.05
C VAL A 950 -15.94 25.48 10.50
N LEU A 951 -16.23 24.28 11.00
CA LEU A 951 -15.86 23.90 12.38
C LEU A 951 -14.37 24.11 12.65
N PHE A 952 -13.53 23.60 11.76
CA PHE A 952 -12.07 23.65 11.94
C PHE A 952 -11.49 25.05 11.77
N ASP A 953 -11.97 25.81 10.79
CA ASP A 953 -11.51 27.18 10.58
C ASP A 953 -11.90 28.11 11.73
N THR A 954 -12.96 27.79 12.49
CA THR A 954 -13.44 28.61 13.62
C THR A 954 -12.84 28.27 14.99
N ALA A 955 -11.93 27.29 15.07
CA ALA A 955 -11.44 26.69 16.33
C ALA A 955 -10.01 27.07 16.71
N TYR A 956 -9.45 28.13 16.11
CA TYR A 956 -8.02 28.43 16.20
C TYR A 956 -7.55 28.71 17.63
N ASP A 957 -8.30 29.54 18.36
CA ASP A 957 -8.05 29.93 19.76
C ASP A 957 -8.77 29.03 20.78
N PHE A 958 -9.18 27.83 20.35
CA PHE A 958 -10.03 26.92 21.12
C PHE A 958 -9.28 25.65 21.52
N SER A 959 -8.11 25.74 22.14
CA SER A 959 -7.32 24.58 22.61
C SER A 959 -7.26 24.55 24.14
N TYR A 960 -7.10 23.38 24.76
CA TYR A 960 -7.01 23.20 26.22
C TYR A 960 -8.19 23.83 26.99
N VAL A 961 -9.40 23.69 26.45
CA VAL A 961 -10.62 24.20 27.08
C VAL A 961 -11.18 23.12 28.01
N PRO A 962 -11.49 23.43 29.28
CA PRO A 962 -12.14 22.50 30.20
C PRO A 962 -13.47 21.95 29.67
N ASN A 963 -13.71 20.66 29.88
CA ASN A 963 -14.90 19.97 29.38
C ASN A 963 -16.22 20.51 29.96
N ASP A 964 -16.19 21.01 31.20
CA ASP A 964 -17.36 21.56 31.90
C ASP A 964 -17.81 22.89 31.28
N GLU A 965 -16.87 23.75 30.86
CA GLU A 965 -17.12 25.02 30.18
C GLU A 965 -17.81 24.87 28.82
N VAL A 966 -17.83 23.67 28.23
CA VAL A 966 -18.48 23.42 26.93
C VAL A 966 -19.64 22.42 27.00
N SER A 967 -19.97 21.93 28.20
CA SER A 967 -21.02 20.92 28.40
C SER A 967 -22.41 21.37 27.92
N HIS A 968 -22.69 22.68 27.91
CA HIS A 968 -23.95 23.27 27.44
C HIS A 968 -24.08 23.34 25.90
N VAL A 969 -22.99 23.15 25.16
CA VAL A 969 -22.94 23.47 23.73
C VAL A 969 -23.94 22.64 22.93
N TYR A 970 -24.06 21.32 23.17
CA TYR A 970 -24.98 20.46 22.43
C TYR A 970 -26.43 20.92 22.54
N GLU A 971 -26.90 21.29 23.74
CA GLU A 971 -28.26 21.82 23.95
C GLU A 971 -28.42 23.19 23.29
N MET A 972 -27.47 24.09 23.52
CA MET A 972 -27.44 25.44 22.96
C MET A 972 -27.64 25.45 21.45
N VAL A 973 -26.86 24.65 20.71
CA VAL A 973 -26.92 24.60 19.24
C VAL A 973 -28.18 23.92 18.69
N GLY A 974 -28.97 23.26 19.55
CA GLY A 974 -30.28 22.69 19.19
C GLY A 974 -31.39 23.73 19.02
N HIS A 975 -31.18 24.96 19.49
CA HIS A 975 -32.18 26.04 19.44
C HIS A 975 -32.03 26.95 18.21
N SER A 976 -33.10 27.67 17.86
CA SER A 976 -33.03 28.74 16.85
C SER A 976 -32.15 29.90 17.37
N PRO A 977 -31.28 30.54 16.56
CA PRO A 977 -31.15 30.47 15.09
C PRO A 977 -29.92 29.68 14.58
N TRP A 978 -29.33 28.78 15.38
CA TRP A 978 -28.02 28.17 15.09
C TRP A 978 -27.91 27.48 13.74
N ARG A 979 -28.96 26.78 13.28
CA ARG A 979 -28.98 26.14 11.96
C ARG A 979 -28.77 27.13 10.82
N ASP A 980 -29.44 28.28 10.89
CA ASP A 980 -29.38 29.29 9.84
C ASP A 980 -28.07 30.08 9.92
N LEU A 981 -27.59 30.35 11.15
CA LEU A 981 -26.27 30.94 11.38
C LEU A 981 -25.15 30.09 10.79
N PHE A 982 -25.14 28.79 11.08
CA PHE A 982 -24.12 27.87 10.57
C PHE A 982 -24.18 27.74 9.05
N ARG A 983 -25.39 27.72 8.47
CA ARG A 983 -25.56 27.75 7.00
C ARG A 983 -24.99 29.02 6.39
N ALA A 984 -25.19 30.17 7.02
CA ALA A 984 -24.64 31.45 6.55
C ALA A 984 -23.12 31.48 6.65
N TYR A 985 -22.52 30.93 7.72
CA TYR A 985 -21.08 30.79 7.84
C TYR A 985 -20.47 29.84 6.80
N ALA A 986 -21.16 28.73 6.46
CA ALA A 986 -20.74 27.87 5.36
C ALA A 986 -20.79 28.61 4.01
N ALA A 987 -21.84 29.38 3.74
CA ALA A 987 -21.95 30.19 2.52
C ALA A 987 -20.88 31.28 2.47
N TYR A 988 -20.63 31.96 3.59
CA TYR A 988 -19.55 32.94 3.75
C TYR A 988 -18.20 32.31 3.44
N ARG A 989 -17.90 31.16 4.04
CA ARG A 989 -16.64 30.45 3.84
C ARG A 989 -16.41 30.06 2.38
N ALA A 990 -17.44 29.67 1.64
CA ALA A 990 -17.33 29.34 0.21
C ALA A 990 -17.09 30.58 -0.68
N ALA A 991 -17.59 31.74 -0.28
CA ALA A 991 -17.49 32.99 -1.04
C ALA A 991 -16.14 33.71 -0.86
N VAL A 992 -15.50 33.56 0.30
CA VAL A 992 -14.22 34.22 0.63
C VAL A 992 -13.05 33.58 -0.13
N ASP A 993 -12.12 34.42 -0.59
CA ASP A 993 -10.88 34.00 -1.25
C ASP A 993 -9.68 34.82 -0.79
N PHE A 994 -8.60 34.13 -0.44
CA PHE A 994 -7.32 34.71 -0.04
C PHE A 994 -6.16 34.25 -0.94
N SER A 995 -6.45 33.65 -2.09
CA SER A 995 -5.43 33.03 -2.94
C SER A 995 -4.40 34.01 -3.51
N ILE A 996 -4.75 35.30 -3.62
CA ILE A 996 -3.90 36.35 -4.20
C ILE A 996 -2.95 36.94 -3.15
N GLN A 997 -3.47 37.25 -1.95
CA GLN A 997 -2.72 37.80 -0.83
C GLN A 997 -3.30 37.25 0.47
N ARG A 998 -2.54 36.37 1.13
CA ARG A 998 -3.01 35.70 2.34
C ARG A 998 -2.98 36.61 3.58
N ILE A 999 -3.82 36.28 4.55
CA ILE A 999 -4.01 37.03 5.79
C ILE A 999 -3.73 36.10 6.95
N THR A 1000 -3.08 36.62 7.99
CA THR A 1000 -2.82 35.83 9.18
C THR A 1000 -4.11 35.54 9.95
N VAL A 1001 -4.34 34.26 10.21
CA VAL A 1001 -5.62 33.70 10.66
C VAL A 1001 -6.16 34.35 11.93
N TYR A 1002 -5.28 34.66 12.90
CA TYR A 1002 -5.66 35.28 14.18
C TYR A 1002 -6.25 36.70 14.04
N SER A 1003 -6.11 37.34 12.88
CA SER A 1003 -6.70 38.66 12.63
C SER A 1003 -8.15 38.61 12.15
N LEU A 1004 -8.66 37.41 11.85
CA LEU A 1004 -9.97 37.20 11.22
C LEU A 1004 -11.02 36.86 12.28
N PRO A 1005 -12.15 37.59 12.37
CA PRO A 1005 -13.23 37.26 13.31
C PRO A 1005 -13.78 35.83 13.12
N PHE A 1006 -13.71 35.30 11.90
CA PHE A 1006 -14.12 33.93 11.62
C PHE A 1006 -13.32 32.92 12.44
N ALA A 1007 -12.01 33.11 12.60
CA ALA A 1007 -11.12 32.14 13.24
C ALA A 1007 -11.36 31.91 14.74
N THR A 1008 -11.97 32.89 15.41
CA THR A 1008 -12.24 32.89 16.85
C THR A 1008 -13.71 32.68 17.19
N THR A 1009 -14.52 32.30 16.19
CA THR A 1009 -15.99 32.22 16.33
C THR A 1009 -16.40 31.18 17.38
N LEU A 1010 -15.71 30.02 17.47
CA LEU A 1010 -16.08 29.03 18.49
C LEU A 1010 -15.76 29.50 19.89
N ALA A 1011 -14.58 30.08 20.13
CA ALA A 1011 -14.24 30.66 21.43
C ALA A 1011 -15.23 31.75 21.82
N ALA A 1012 -15.51 32.67 20.89
CA ALA A 1012 -16.40 33.79 21.12
C ALA A 1012 -17.83 33.35 21.45
N LEU A 1013 -18.39 32.37 20.74
CA LEU A 1013 -19.80 31.98 20.92
C LEU A 1013 -20.00 30.88 21.96
N CYS A 1014 -19.03 29.99 22.18
CA CYS A 1014 -19.18 28.90 23.15
C CYS A 1014 -18.85 29.37 24.58
N LEU A 1015 -17.75 30.12 24.76
CA LEU A 1015 -17.23 30.48 26.08
C LEU A 1015 -17.76 31.82 26.59
N ASN A 1016 -18.03 32.78 25.70
CA ASN A 1016 -18.50 34.11 26.09
C ASN A 1016 -20.01 34.26 25.91
N GLN A 1017 -20.75 34.19 27.01
CA GLN A 1017 -22.21 34.33 27.00
C GLN A 1017 -22.68 35.68 26.44
N PHE A 1018 -22.01 36.78 26.77
CA PHE A 1018 -22.42 38.12 26.31
C PHE A 1018 -22.31 38.24 24.78
N VAL A 1019 -21.16 37.84 24.22
CA VAL A 1019 -20.94 37.87 22.76
C VAL A 1019 -21.97 36.99 22.06
N ARG A 1020 -22.20 35.78 22.57
CA ARG A 1020 -23.20 34.85 22.05
C ARG A 1020 -24.60 35.47 22.02
N ASP A 1021 -25.06 36.03 23.14
CA ASP A 1021 -26.42 36.54 23.28
C ASP A 1021 -26.66 37.75 22.34
N GLU A 1022 -25.67 38.63 22.18
CA GLU A 1022 -25.72 39.75 21.24
C GLU A 1022 -25.78 39.29 19.77
N VAL A 1023 -24.95 38.32 19.38
CA VAL A 1023 -24.94 37.79 18.00
C VAL A 1023 -26.25 37.04 17.69
N ILE A 1024 -26.75 36.23 18.62
CA ILE A 1024 -28.02 35.51 18.46
C ILE A 1024 -29.19 36.49 18.39
N GLY A 1025 -29.23 37.48 19.30
CA GLY A 1025 -30.24 38.53 19.31
C GLY A 1025 -30.27 39.32 18.01
N ALA A 1026 -29.09 39.72 17.51
CA ALA A 1026 -28.94 40.39 16.23
C ALA A 1026 -29.42 39.54 15.05
N CYS A 1027 -29.08 38.24 15.04
CA CYS A 1027 -29.52 37.31 14.00
C CYS A 1027 -31.05 37.20 13.96
N ILE A 1028 -31.71 37.05 15.12
CA ILE A 1028 -33.17 36.97 15.24
C ILE A 1028 -33.85 38.29 14.83
N ALA A 1029 -33.25 39.44 15.16
CA ALA A 1029 -33.80 40.76 14.85
C ALA A 1029 -33.73 41.13 13.35
N GLY A 1030 -32.99 40.37 12.54
CA GLY A 1030 -32.80 40.62 11.11
C GLY A 1030 -31.83 41.79 10.82
N PHE A 1031 -31.68 42.13 9.53
CA PHE A 1031 -30.64 43.06 9.06
C PHE A 1031 -30.60 44.41 9.81
N GLU A 1032 -31.73 45.11 9.94
CA GLU A 1032 -31.74 46.42 10.63
C GLU A 1032 -31.39 46.31 12.12
N GLY A 1033 -31.83 45.23 12.77
CA GLY A 1033 -31.49 44.94 14.16
C GLY A 1033 -30.00 44.67 14.33
N ALA A 1034 -29.44 43.79 13.50
CA ALA A 1034 -28.02 43.47 13.48
C ALA A 1034 -27.14 44.70 13.17
N TRP A 1035 -27.56 45.53 12.20
CA TRP A 1035 -26.85 46.76 11.86
C TRP A 1035 -26.82 47.75 13.02
N LYS A 1036 -27.96 47.91 13.72
CA LYS A 1036 -28.04 48.76 14.91
C LYS A 1036 -27.16 48.23 16.06
N ALA A 1037 -27.20 46.94 16.33
CA ALA A 1037 -26.38 46.30 17.36
C ALA A 1037 -24.88 46.48 17.05
N PHE A 1038 -24.46 46.22 15.81
CA PHE A 1038 -23.09 46.43 15.35
C PHE A 1038 -22.63 47.88 15.58
N ARG A 1039 -23.43 48.86 15.16
CA ARG A 1039 -23.11 50.28 15.35
C ARG A 1039 -22.96 50.65 16.82
N CYS A 1040 -23.86 50.17 17.67
CA CYS A 1040 -23.78 50.42 19.11
C CYS A 1040 -22.46 49.89 19.69
N MET A 1041 -22.09 48.66 19.35
CA MET A 1041 -20.84 48.05 19.84
C MET A 1041 -19.59 48.76 19.30
N ALA A 1042 -19.59 49.16 18.03
CA ALA A 1042 -18.48 49.92 17.45
C ALA A 1042 -18.33 51.31 18.08
N GLU A 1043 -19.44 52.02 18.32
CA GLU A 1043 -19.42 53.33 19.01
C GLU A 1043 -18.93 53.22 20.45
N GLU A 1044 -19.24 52.13 21.17
CA GLU A 1044 -18.73 51.91 22.53
C GLU A 1044 -17.26 51.48 22.53
N LEU A 1045 -16.83 50.67 21.55
CA LEU A 1045 -15.43 50.29 21.37
C LEU A 1045 -14.55 51.54 21.16
N GLU A 1046 -15.03 52.51 20.38
CA GLU A 1046 -14.31 53.77 20.11
C GLU A 1046 -14.13 54.65 21.36
N LYS A 1047 -15.06 54.56 22.33
CA LYS A 1047 -15.00 55.36 23.56
C LYS A 1047 -14.17 54.70 24.67
N THR A 1048 -13.73 53.45 24.47
CA THR A 1048 -13.07 52.66 25.51
C THR A 1048 -11.54 52.85 25.44
N GLU A 1049 -10.96 53.59 26.39
CA GLU A 1049 -9.52 53.94 26.38
C GLU A 1049 -8.66 53.27 27.46
N ALA A 1050 -9.25 52.76 28.56
CA ALA A 1050 -8.48 52.35 29.76
C ALA A 1050 -8.71 50.91 30.27
N ASP A 1051 -9.82 50.24 29.90
CA ASP A 1051 -10.11 48.87 30.33
C ASP A 1051 -9.84 47.89 29.18
N GLN A 1052 -8.71 47.17 29.28
CA GLN A 1052 -8.25 46.22 28.27
C GLN A 1052 -9.20 45.02 28.12
N ASN A 1053 -9.84 44.57 29.20
CA ASN A 1053 -10.77 43.43 29.16
C ASN A 1053 -12.08 43.84 28.49
N GLN A 1054 -12.63 45.00 28.88
CA GLN A 1054 -13.83 45.55 28.24
C GLN A 1054 -13.58 45.84 26.76
N TRP A 1055 -12.41 46.41 26.43
CA TRP A 1055 -12.02 46.65 25.04
C TRP A 1055 -11.96 45.34 24.24
N HIS A 1056 -11.37 44.28 24.79
CA HIS A 1056 -11.29 42.98 24.13
C HIS A 1056 -12.67 42.37 23.85
N VAL A 1057 -13.59 42.44 24.82
CA VAL A 1057 -14.98 41.94 24.65
C VAL A 1057 -15.73 42.75 23.59
N LEU A 1058 -15.65 44.08 23.61
CA LEU A 1058 -16.30 44.94 22.62
C LEU A 1058 -15.71 44.74 21.22
N HIS A 1059 -14.38 44.61 21.13
CA HIS A 1059 -13.67 44.33 19.88
C HIS A 1059 -14.11 43.01 19.27
N THR A 1060 -14.19 41.95 20.09
CA THR A 1060 -14.68 40.63 19.67
C THR A 1060 -16.14 40.69 19.26
N THR A 1061 -17.00 41.34 20.04
CA THR A 1061 -18.44 41.46 19.75
C THR A 1061 -18.69 42.21 18.44
N ALA A 1062 -18.04 43.36 18.24
CA ALA A 1062 -18.15 44.13 17.00
C ALA A 1062 -17.63 43.35 15.79
N GLY A 1063 -16.54 42.59 15.96
CA GLY A 1063 -16.02 41.67 14.94
C GLY A 1063 -17.02 40.57 14.56
N GLN A 1064 -17.62 39.90 15.55
CA GLN A 1064 -18.60 38.84 15.31
C GLN A 1064 -19.91 39.35 14.69
N LEU A 1065 -20.38 40.54 15.10
CA LEU A 1065 -21.54 41.19 14.47
C LEU A 1065 -21.24 41.65 13.03
N GLY A 1066 -20.03 42.16 12.77
CA GLY A 1066 -19.57 42.49 11.42
C GLY A 1066 -19.49 41.25 10.52
N LEU A 1067 -19.01 40.13 11.05
CA LEU A 1067 -19.02 38.83 10.37
C LEU A 1067 -20.45 38.33 10.10
N LEU A 1068 -21.35 38.42 11.07
CA LEU A 1068 -22.76 38.06 10.91
C LEU A 1068 -23.41 38.82 9.75
N LEU A 1069 -23.25 40.15 9.71
CA LEU A 1069 -23.74 41.00 8.62
C LEU A 1069 -23.17 40.57 7.27
N SER A 1070 -21.85 40.32 7.24
CA SER A 1070 -21.12 39.90 6.04
C SER A 1070 -21.50 38.50 5.55
N ALA A 1071 -21.93 37.61 6.45
CA ALA A 1071 -22.32 36.25 6.14
C ALA A 1071 -23.78 36.14 5.68
N MET A 1072 -24.70 36.78 6.42
CA MET A 1072 -26.15 36.70 6.19
C MET A 1072 -26.65 37.67 5.11
N TRP A 1073 -26.09 38.88 5.05
CA TRP A 1073 -26.61 39.97 4.21
C TRP A 1073 -25.47 40.75 3.50
N PRO A 1074 -24.61 40.09 2.71
CA PRO A 1074 -23.41 40.71 2.13
C PRO A 1074 -23.71 41.93 1.26
N GLU A 1075 -24.62 41.82 0.30
CA GLU A 1075 -24.97 42.93 -0.61
C GLU A 1075 -25.62 44.11 0.12
N GLN A 1076 -26.53 43.83 1.07
CA GLN A 1076 -27.20 44.88 1.85
C GLN A 1076 -26.22 45.62 2.75
N THR A 1077 -25.27 44.89 3.35
CA THR A 1077 -24.19 45.45 4.16
C THR A 1077 -23.31 46.37 3.32
N LEU A 1078 -22.88 45.93 2.12
CA LEU A 1078 -22.07 46.75 1.21
C LEU A 1078 -22.79 48.03 0.80
N LEU A 1079 -24.06 47.94 0.38
CA LEU A 1079 -24.85 49.11 0.00
C LEU A 1079 -25.08 50.06 1.17
N ARG A 1080 -25.30 49.54 2.38
CA ARG A 1080 -25.48 50.36 3.58
C ARG A 1080 -24.20 51.09 3.98
N MET A 1081 -23.02 50.47 3.83
CA MET A 1081 -21.73 51.13 4.05
C MET A 1081 -21.52 52.33 3.12
N VAL A 1082 -22.00 52.25 1.88
CA VAL A 1082 -21.93 53.36 0.92
C VAL A 1082 -22.93 54.48 1.27
N GLN A 1083 -24.15 54.12 1.66
CA GLN A 1083 -25.21 55.08 1.97
C GLN A 1083 -25.02 55.82 3.29
N VAL A 1084 -24.42 55.15 4.28
CA VAL A 1084 -24.27 55.67 5.65
C VAL A 1084 -22.79 55.61 6.02
N PRO A 1085 -22.08 56.76 6.07
CA PRO A 1085 -20.68 56.80 6.46
C PRO A 1085 -20.48 56.16 7.82
N LEU A 1086 -19.59 55.18 7.87
CA LEU A 1086 -19.14 54.55 9.11
C LEU A 1086 -17.90 55.28 9.64
N SER A 1087 -17.71 55.22 10.95
CA SER A 1087 -16.44 55.61 11.56
C SER A 1087 -15.31 54.65 11.10
N PRO A 1088 -14.04 55.06 11.19
CA PRO A 1088 -12.93 54.22 10.76
C PRO A 1088 -12.88 52.85 11.45
N VAL A 1089 -13.20 52.76 12.75
CA VAL A 1089 -13.20 51.48 13.48
C VAL A 1089 -14.33 50.58 12.99
N ALA A 1090 -15.54 51.11 12.84
CA ALA A 1090 -16.68 50.36 12.33
C ALA A 1090 -16.44 49.89 10.88
N ALA A 1091 -15.94 50.76 10.01
CA ALA A 1091 -15.60 50.44 8.64
C ALA A 1091 -14.56 49.31 8.54
N GLU A 1092 -13.55 49.33 9.42
CA GLU A 1092 -12.52 48.31 9.49
C GLU A 1092 -13.06 46.96 9.97
N ARG A 1093 -13.95 46.94 10.98
CA ARG A 1093 -14.54 45.70 11.51
C ARG A 1093 -15.47 44.99 10.53
N ILE A 1094 -16.19 45.73 9.68
CA ILE A 1094 -16.95 45.10 8.58
C ILE A 1094 -16.01 44.77 7.42
N GLY A 1095 -15.09 45.67 7.07
CA GLY A 1095 -14.19 45.54 5.93
C GLY A 1095 -13.42 44.23 5.90
N VAL A 1096 -12.85 43.84 7.05
CA VAL A 1096 -12.09 42.58 7.20
C VAL A 1096 -12.91 41.33 6.88
N SER A 1097 -14.23 41.35 7.08
CA SER A 1097 -15.11 40.21 6.79
C SER A 1097 -15.75 40.31 5.40
N LEU A 1098 -16.21 41.50 4.99
CA LEU A 1098 -17.04 41.68 3.81
C LEU A 1098 -16.24 41.72 2.50
N LEU A 1099 -15.12 42.44 2.48
CA LEU A 1099 -14.46 42.83 1.21
C LEU A 1099 -13.75 41.68 0.51
N HIS A 1100 -13.43 40.61 1.25
CA HIS A 1100 -12.78 39.40 0.74
C HIS A 1100 -13.73 38.43 0.01
N ARG A 1101 -15.00 38.79 -0.13
CA ARG A 1101 -16.02 37.98 -0.80
C ARG A 1101 -15.95 38.12 -2.32
N ARG A 1102 -15.68 37.01 -3.03
CA ARG A 1102 -15.60 36.97 -4.50
C ARG A 1102 -16.91 37.30 -5.21
N ASP A 1103 -18.03 36.92 -4.61
CA ASP A 1103 -19.35 37.22 -5.15
C ASP A 1103 -19.67 38.72 -5.15
N LEU A 1104 -18.89 39.54 -4.43
CA LEU A 1104 -19.02 41.00 -4.41
C LEU A 1104 -18.01 41.72 -5.31
N THR A 1105 -17.03 41.05 -5.92
CA THR A 1105 -15.93 41.70 -6.65
C THR A 1105 -16.41 42.63 -7.75
N ALA A 1106 -17.34 42.19 -8.60
CA ALA A 1106 -17.88 43.01 -9.69
C ALA A 1106 -18.62 44.26 -9.17
N THR A 1107 -19.38 44.10 -8.09
CA THR A 1107 -20.11 45.19 -7.45
C THR A 1107 -19.16 46.19 -6.79
N LEU A 1108 -18.10 45.71 -6.12
CA LEU A 1108 -17.06 46.55 -5.54
C LEU A 1108 -16.35 47.39 -6.60
N GLN A 1109 -15.97 46.79 -7.73
CA GLN A 1109 -15.32 47.50 -8.85
C GLN A 1109 -16.19 48.63 -9.40
N GLN A 1110 -17.51 48.41 -9.51
CA GLN A 1110 -18.45 49.44 -9.95
C GLN A 1110 -18.56 50.57 -8.93
N LEU A 1111 -18.67 50.24 -7.63
CA LEU A 1111 -18.86 51.24 -6.58
C LEU A 1111 -17.63 52.12 -6.37
N ILE A 1112 -16.41 51.55 -6.39
CA ILE A 1112 -15.17 52.33 -6.17
C ILE A 1112 -14.77 53.20 -7.35
N ALA A 1113 -15.37 53.01 -8.53
CA ALA A 1113 -15.15 53.87 -9.69
C ALA A 1113 -15.84 55.24 -9.53
N GLU A 1114 -16.88 55.32 -8.69
CA GLU A 1114 -17.60 56.55 -8.41
C GLU A 1114 -16.83 57.41 -7.38
N PRO A 1115 -16.51 58.69 -7.68
CA PRO A 1115 -15.74 59.56 -6.78
C PRO A 1115 -16.37 59.76 -5.40
N GLU A 1116 -17.70 59.67 -5.32
CA GLU A 1116 -18.47 59.82 -4.08
C GLU A 1116 -18.16 58.70 -3.06
N ASN A 1117 -17.58 57.59 -3.51
CA ASN A 1117 -17.27 56.40 -2.70
C ASN A 1117 -15.79 56.30 -2.31
N ALA A 1118 -15.08 57.43 -2.21
CA ALA A 1118 -13.64 57.47 -1.90
C ALA A 1118 -13.27 56.69 -0.61
N ALA A 1119 -14.11 56.75 0.43
CA ALA A 1119 -13.88 56.00 1.66
C ALA A 1119 -13.93 54.47 1.47
N LEU A 1120 -14.83 53.97 0.60
CA LEU A 1120 -14.88 52.55 0.25
C LEU A 1120 -13.65 52.15 -0.59
N ARG A 1121 -13.21 53.02 -1.51
CA ARG A 1121 -12.00 52.81 -2.31
C ARG A 1121 -10.77 52.66 -1.42
N ASP A 1122 -10.64 53.50 -0.39
CA ASP A 1122 -9.54 53.40 0.58
C ASP A 1122 -9.57 52.06 1.34
N LEU A 1123 -10.75 51.60 1.77
CA LEU A 1123 -10.90 50.28 2.41
C LEU A 1123 -10.53 49.14 1.45
N VAL A 1124 -10.92 49.22 0.17
CA VAL A 1124 -10.55 48.23 -0.85
C VAL A 1124 -9.04 48.22 -1.06
N LEU A 1125 -8.39 49.38 -1.17
CA LEU A 1125 -6.92 49.45 -1.25
C LEU A 1125 -6.24 48.90 0.03
N HIS A 1126 -6.88 49.05 1.18
CA HIS A 1126 -6.35 48.53 2.45
C HIS A 1126 -6.46 47.00 2.56
N HIS A 1127 -7.59 46.41 2.17
CA HIS A 1127 -7.90 45.00 2.38
C HIS A 1127 -7.70 44.12 1.14
N VAL A 1128 -8.14 44.56 -0.03
CA VAL A 1128 -8.20 43.77 -1.29
C VAL A 1128 -7.74 44.61 -2.48
N PRO A 1129 -6.46 45.04 -2.49
CA PRO A 1129 -5.95 45.97 -3.49
C PRO A 1129 -6.07 45.46 -4.94
N GLU A 1130 -6.10 44.15 -5.15
CA GLU A 1130 -6.28 43.51 -6.45
C GLU A 1130 -7.61 43.89 -7.15
N ILE A 1131 -8.62 44.32 -6.39
CA ILE A 1131 -9.91 44.76 -6.95
C ILE A 1131 -9.79 46.18 -7.54
N ALA A 1132 -8.94 47.03 -6.96
CA ALA A 1132 -8.79 48.45 -7.34
C ALA A 1132 -7.58 48.72 -8.26
N VAL A 1133 -6.54 47.88 -8.19
CA VAL A 1133 -5.28 48.06 -8.90
C VAL A 1133 -5.27 47.22 -10.18
N ASN A 1134 -4.98 47.86 -11.31
CA ASN A 1134 -4.73 47.20 -12.59
C ASN A 1134 -3.50 47.83 -13.26
N ALA A 1135 -3.03 47.25 -14.37
CA ALA A 1135 -1.83 47.71 -15.07
C ALA A 1135 -1.88 49.19 -15.48
N SER A 1136 -3.06 49.74 -15.77
CA SER A 1136 -3.23 51.15 -16.15
C SER A 1136 -3.32 52.12 -14.97
N SER A 1137 -3.67 51.64 -13.77
CA SER A 1137 -3.80 52.45 -12.55
C SER A 1137 -2.64 52.27 -11.56
N ALA A 1138 -1.80 51.24 -11.73
CA ALA A 1138 -0.75 50.87 -10.78
C ALA A 1138 0.21 52.02 -10.41
N ALA A 1139 0.73 52.75 -11.41
CA ALA A 1139 1.65 53.87 -11.16
C ALA A 1139 0.98 55.03 -10.41
N THR A 1140 -0.25 55.39 -10.78
CA THR A 1140 -0.99 56.47 -10.12
C THR A 1140 -1.36 56.11 -8.68
N ILE A 1141 -1.80 54.86 -8.44
CA ILE A 1141 -2.11 54.38 -7.09
C ILE A 1141 -0.83 54.29 -6.25
N ALA A 1142 0.30 53.89 -6.84
CA ALA A 1142 1.59 53.87 -6.15
C ALA A 1142 1.98 55.25 -5.62
N ASP A 1143 1.82 56.32 -6.40
CA ASP A 1143 2.07 57.70 -5.94
C ASP A 1143 1.16 58.10 -4.77
N GLU A 1144 -0.12 57.74 -4.86
CA GLU A 1144 -1.10 58.02 -3.82
C GLU A 1144 -0.77 57.32 -2.49
N VAL A 1145 -0.53 56.01 -2.52
CA VAL A 1145 -0.27 55.23 -1.30
C VAL A 1145 1.13 55.48 -0.73
N ALA A 1146 2.10 55.88 -1.57
CA ALA A 1146 3.45 56.24 -1.16
C ALA A 1146 3.49 57.52 -0.30
N GLY A 1147 2.48 58.39 -0.40
CA GLY A 1147 2.30 59.55 0.47
C GLY A 1147 2.00 59.20 1.93
N TRP A 1148 1.56 57.97 2.20
CA TRP A 1148 1.13 57.52 3.53
C TRP A 1148 2.09 56.48 4.11
N GLN A 1149 3.02 56.88 4.98
CA GLN A 1149 4.08 55.98 5.48
C GLN A 1149 3.56 54.68 6.10
N SER A 1150 2.56 54.74 6.99
CA SER A 1150 2.05 53.61 7.76
C SER A 1150 0.72 53.00 7.28
N LYS A 1151 0.10 53.54 6.22
CA LYS A 1151 -1.17 53.01 5.66
C LYS A 1151 -0.94 52.20 4.38
N PHE A 1152 -1.98 51.46 3.98
CA PHE A 1152 -2.04 50.69 2.72
C PHE A 1152 -0.88 49.69 2.54
N LYS A 1153 -0.42 49.09 3.64
CA LYS A 1153 0.67 48.09 3.62
C LYS A 1153 0.41 47.03 2.54
N ARG A 1154 -0.77 46.41 2.55
CA ARG A 1154 -1.18 45.37 1.60
C ARG A 1154 -1.17 45.83 0.14
N CYS A 1155 -1.62 47.06 -0.14
CA CYS A 1155 -1.54 47.63 -1.49
C CYS A 1155 -0.09 47.78 -1.96
N LYS A 1156 0.81 48.25 -1.10
CA LYS A 1156 2.23 48.41 -1.43
C LYS A 1156 2.88 47.05 -1.70
N GLU A 1157 2.56 46.05 -0.89
CA GLU A 1157 3.03 44.68 -1.10
C GLU A 1157 2.51 44.11 -2.43
N TYR A 1158 1.21 44.27 -2.73
CA TYR A 1158 0.62 43.83 -4.00
C TYR A 1158 1.24 44.55 -5.22
N LEU A 1159 1.40 45.88 -5.15
CA LEU A 1159 2.04 46.68 -6.20
C LEU A 1159 3.46 46.21 -6.49
N LEU A 1160 4.26 45.91 -5.46
CA LEU A 1160 5.61 45.38 -5.66
C LEU A 1160 5.56 43.97 -6.26
N ALA A 1161 4.76 43.06 -5.69
CA ALA A 1161 4.73 41.67 -6.11
C ALA A 1161 4.21 41.46 -7.54
N TYR A 1162 3.23 42.26 -7.99
CA TYR A 1162 2.56 42.08 -9.28
C TYR A 1162 2.85 43.17 -10.32
N HIS A 1163 3.32 44.35 -9.90
CA HIS A 1163 3.42 45.52 -10.80
C HIS A 1163 4.73 46.31 -10.69
N ALA A 1164 5.78 45.82 -10.00
CA ALA A 1164 7.03 46.59 -9.85
C ALA A 1164 7.69 46.98 -11.18
N ASN A 1165 7.50 46.20 -12.25
CA ASN A 1165 8.00 46.51 -13.59
C ASN A 1165 7.28 47.69 -14.27
N LEU A 1166 6.09 48.09 -13.78
CA LEU A 1166 5.31 49.23 -14.26
C LEU A 1166 5.52 50.49 -13.42
N LEU A 1167 6.23 50.39 -12.30
CA LEU A 1167 6.53 51.50 -11.40
C LEU A 1167 7.87 52.14 -11.77
N SER A 1168 8.02 53.43 -11.48
CA SER A 1168 9.32 54.08 -11.58
C SER A 1168 10.26 53.61 -10.46
N ASP A 1169 11.58 53.72 -10.68
CA ASP A 1169 12.58 53.33 -9.67
C ASP A 1169 12.34 54.04 -8.32
N SER A 1170 11.90 55.31 -8.34
CA SER A 1170 11.58 56.06 -7.11
C SER A 1170 10.34 55.51 -6.39
N GLN A 1171 9.31 55.10 -7.14
CA GLN A 1171 8.09 54.50 -6.56
C GLN A 1171 8.40 53.15 -5.91
N CYS A 1172 9.16 52.29 -6.59
CA CYS A 1172 9.62 51.01 -6.05
C CYS A 1172 10.46 51.20 -4.78
N GLN A 1173 11.44 52.11 -4.81
CA GLN A 1173 12.25 52.43 -3.63
C GLN A 1173 11.41 52.93 -2.45
N GLN A 1174 10.41 53.78 -2.70
CA GLN A 1174 9.58 54.33 -1.65
C GLN A 1174 8.67 53.27 -1.02
N CYS A 1175 8.07 52.38 -1.84
CA CYS A 1175 7.29 51.25 -1.33
C CYS A 1175 8.16 50.30 -0.51
N VAL A 1176 9.34 49.91 -1.03
CA VAL A 1176 10.31 49.06 -0.32
C VAL A 1176 10.73 49.70 1.01
N LYS A 1177 11.03 51.01 1.03
CA LYS A 1177 11.45 51.73 2.24
C LYS A 1177 10.36 51.71 3.34
N GLN A 1178 9.09 51.80 2.96
CA GLN A 1178 7.96 51.86 3.89
C GLN A 1178 7.46 50.50 4.40
N LEU A 1179 7.92 49.39 3.81
CA LEU A 1179 7.55 48.04 4.24
C LEU A 1179 8.59 47.44 5.19
N GLY A 1180 8.15 46.74 6.24
CA GLY A 1180 9.04 45.96 7.12
C GLY A 1180 9.48 44.64 6.49
N LEU A 1181 8.60 44.01 5.69
CA LEU A 1181 8.87 42.81 4.91
C LEU A 1181 8.57 43.09 3.44
N VAL A 1182 9.43 42.65 2.54
CA VAL A 1182 9.29 42.92 1.09
C VAL A 1182 8.92 41.63 0.36
N PRO A 1183 7.86 41.62 -0.46
CA PRO A 1183 7.46 40.41 -1.15
C PRO A 1183 8.40 40.06 -2.31
N TYR A 1184 8.48 38.77 -2.65
CA TYR A 1184 9.04 38.30 -3.92
C TYR A 1184 8.15 38.68 -5.09
N GLY A 1185 8.77 39.03 -6.21
CA GLY A 1185 8.07 39.24 -7.47
C GLY A 1185 7.47 37.93 -7.98
N ILE A 1186 6.24 37.97 -8.51
CA ILE A 1186 5.59 36.79 -9.08
C ILE A 1186 6.26 36.28 -10.37
N THR A 1187 7.11 37.11 -10.99
CA THR A 1187 7.93 36.78 -12.15
C THR A 1187 9.38 37.24 -11.92
N GLU A 1188 10.34 36.62 -12.59
CA GLU A 1188 11.76 37.03 -12.54
C GLU A 1188 11.98 38.48 -12.99
N GLU A 1189 11.17 38.94 -13.95
CA GLU A 1189 11.22 40.32 -14.43
C GLU A 1189 10.87 41.29 -13.29
N ILE A 1190 9.72 41.10 -12.64
CA ILE A 1190 9.28 41.91 -11.50
C ILE A 1190 10.29 41.84 -10.36
N GLU A 1191 10.78 40.64 -10.04
CA GLU A 1191 11.78 40.43 -8.99
C GLU A 1191 13.05 41.26 -9.26
N THR A 1192 13.48 41.39 -10.52
CA THR A 1192 14.63 42.22 -10.88
C THR A 1192 14.43 43.69 -10.51
N TYR A 1193 13.23 44.25 -10.70
CA TYR A 1193 12.91 45.63 -10.30
C TYR A 1193 12.90 45.80 -8.79
N ILE A 1194 12.35 44.82 -8.04
CA ILE A 1194 12.36 44.84 -6.57
C ILE A 1194 13.80 44.76 -6.04
N GLN A 1195 14.64 43.90 -6.62
CA GLN A 1195 16.05 43.75 -6.24
C GLN A 1195 16.84 45.05 -6.47
N ARG A 1196 16.62 45.75 -7.59
CA ARG A 1196 17.24 47.07 -7.82
C ARG A 1196 16.85 48.10 -6.74
N ALA A 1197 15.58 48.11 -6.33
CA ALA A 1197 15.12 48.99 -5.26
C ALA A 1197 15.72 48.62 -3.89
N LEU A 1198 15.89 47.32 -3.60
CA LEU A 1198 16.55 46.84 -2.39
C LEU A 1198 18.01 47.27 -2.30
N ILE A 1199 18.78 47.19 -3.39
CA ILE A 1199 20.21 47.60 -3.46
C ILE A 1199 20.39 49.08 -3.08
N HIS A 1200 19.40 49.93 -3.38
CA HIS A 1200 19.46 51.38 -3.10
C HIS A 1200 18.95 51.76 -1.71
N THR A 1201 18.40 50.81 -0.94
CA THR A 1201 17.90 51.05 0.41
C THR A 1201 18.96 50.60 1.41
N ALA A 1202 19.95 51.47 1.67
CA ALA A 1202 21.05 51.20 2.59
C ALA A 1202 20.63 51.32 4.07
N ALA A 1203 19.99 50.29 4.62
CA ALA A 1203 19.93 49.98 6.05
C ALA A 1203 19.06 48.72 6.27
N GLU A 1204 19.65 47.70 6.90
CA GLU A 1204 19.03 46.44 7.37
C GLU A 1204 18.55 45.47 6.28
N GLU A 1205 18.97 44.20 6.36
CA GLU A 1205 18.43 43.12 5.53
C GLU A 1205 16.93 42.97 5.82
N LYS A 1206 16.09 43.70 5.07
CA LYS A 1206 14.63 43.56 5.17
C LYS A 1206 14.25 42.12 4.89
N GLY A 1207 13.44 41.53 5.77
CA GLY A 1207 12.93 40.18 5.58
C GLY A 1207 12.12 40.07 4.28
N ARG A 1208 12.21 38.90 3.65
CA ARG A 1208 11.57 38.59 2.36
C ARG A 1208 10.51 37.50 2.56
N PHE A 1209 9.42 37.56 1.81
CA PHE A 1209 8.34 36.58 1.88
C PHE A 1209 7.62 36.44 0.54
N LYS A 1210 6.92 35.34 0.30
CA LYS A 1210 6.05 35.20 -0.88
C LYS A 1210 4.63 35.62 -0.51
N LEU A 1211 3.98 36.38 -1.39
CA LEU A 1211 2.66 36.96 -1.09
C LEU A 1211 1.57 35.89 -0.88
N ASP A 1212 1.76 34.71 -1.47
CA ASP A 1212 0.89 33.54 -1.42
C ASP A 1212 1.35 32.45 -0.43
N GLU A 1213 2.49 32.65 0.25
CA GLU A 1213 3.05 31.80 1.30
C GLU A 1213 3.57 32.72 2.42
N VAL A 1214 2.71 33.13 3.36
CA VAL A 1214 3.17 33.94 4.50
C VAL A 1214 3.87 33.00 5.48
N ASP A 1215 5.15 33.26 5.68
CA ASP A 1215 6.04 32.48 6.55
C ASP A 1215 5.84 32.89 8.02
N PRO A 1216 5.44 31.96 8.92
CA PRO A 1216 5.37 32.21 10.36
C PRO A 1216 6.70 32.72 10.95
N ILE A 1217 7.84 32.36 10.36
CA ILE A 1217 9.19 32.75 10.81
C ILE A 1217 9.45 34.24 10.56
N ALA A 1218 8.83 34.84 9.53
CA ALA A 1218 8.97 36.27 9.27
C ALA A 1218 8.35 37.13 10.39
N ILE A 1219 7.32 36.62 11.06
CA ILE A 1219 6.66 37.25 12.20
C ILE A 1219 7.52 37.09 13.46
N ILE A 1220 8.10 35.90 13.70
CA ILE A 1220 8.97 35.64 14.86
C ILE A 1220 10.27 36.46 14.75
N ARG A 1221 10.88 36.58 13.56
CA ARG A 1221 12.05 37.47 13.35
C ARG A 1221 11.71 38.95 13.53
N ALA A 1222 10.50 39.37 13.18
CA ALA A 1222 10.04 40.75 13.37
C ALA A 1222 9.71 41.07 14.83
N ILE A 1223 9.33 40.06 15.63
CA ILE A 1223 9.10 40.20 17.08
C ILE A 1223 10.43 40.13 17.86
N GLY A 1224 11.46 39.49 17.31
CA GLY A 1224 12.78 39.33 17.94
C GLY A 1224 13.76 40.50 17.82
N THR A 1225 13.37 41.63 17.24
CA THR A 1225 14.22 42.83 17.15
C THR A 1225 13.55 44.03 17.79
N GLU A 1226 13.50 44.06 19.12
CA GLU A 1226 13.73 45.30 19.89
C GLU A 1226 14.50 44.97 21.17
N ALA A 1227 15.78 45.32 21.16
CA ALA A 1227 16.49 45.90 22.30
C ALA A 1227 17.27 47.11 21.79
#